data_AF-A0AAV9N886-F1
#
_entry.id   AF-A0AAV9N886-F1
#
_cell.length_a   1.000
_cell.length_b   1.000
_cell.length_c   1.000
_cell.angle_alpha   90.00
_cell.angle_beta   90.00
_cell.angle_gamma   90.00
#
_symmetry.space_group_name_H-M   'P 1'
#
loop_
_entity.id
_entity.type
_entity.pdbx_description
1 polymer ?
#
loop_
_entity_poly.entity_id
_entity_poly.type
_entity_poly.pdbx_seq_one_letter_code
_entity_poly.pdbx_strand_id
1 'polypeptide(L)'
;MADANKRHQEFLQRFDQLEKNLANHTSNEPIEPRWPVHWRVSRSPNALFTGRDDILEELEACVQSALNGPHPSQQSRSLIFGIGGQGKSEICLQLVQHVHNLFWGIFWVDVSTTSAAESAFLDIGKRLNSSGSTWQDGREALANASKPWILILDNADDPDIDYQDYFPSSPRGAVLMTSRNKENQHYVTDKTIALEGLPVNEAQELLLKAADIKEHQRAAVQEDSLKVAELLQSHPLALTLAGAYIRAGHCTLARYPAEFVRQRKRLLQYKARQAKSRYADVYATFEASIETLQKAETESARDALELLPVLAVCAPNVLPMQLFEMAWRGAQSDNADNADKEEPLSLGQWHVDQLMPMIQVDSDQWDPFRLMEAVRILETFALLSTNMDTDSGRSSVSMHPLVHAWARDRQEKHSQHDSWIKMGCIVAFSSEEKEAWTRHERLRAHVEALTSWDMHCMFASDPPMHVTCILHQCGWQLRRMRSDAHLSVLLKRLLAHLGLNDSTIDQPWLGLYSLQAENCDDRGDFREAITLCEEVLKVQSLNLPDGHPHRLSTQHRLASTNLDNGQFREAISLLEHIVSIRERTLREDHPHLLESQHELASAYLAQGQVEEAISLLEHIVSIQERTLVEEHSDRLVSQHELASAYVAHGQVEETISLLEHIGSINQRTLVEEHPHRLASQHELARVYLAHGQVEEAISLLEHIVSIGGRTLSEDHPNRLSSQHELARAYYQNGRTQEALSLERKVVQIQAQTLSKDHPDRLKSEHNIATHLWRSGHTHEGRQLMEHVVMVRQSVLNENHPDLVNSQDWLKLMRDEMQWSEGEEEKEIDGEQETT
;
A
#
# COMPACT_ATOMS: atom_id res chain seq x y z
N MET A 1 -19.33 -9.63 -49.91
CA MET A 1 -20.01 -8.32 -49.71
C MET A 1 -21.48 -8.47 -49.31
N ALA A 2 -22.29 -9.32 -49.96
CA ALA A 2 -23.71 -9.50 -49.57
C ALA A 2 -23.92 -10.17 -48.19
N ASP A 3 -22.96 -10.99 -47.73
CA ASP A 3 -23.09 -11.75 -46.46
C ASP A 3 -22.64 -10.95 -45.22
N ALA A 4 -21.71 -10.01 -45.38
CA ALA A 4 -21.27 -9.10 -44.30
C ALA A 4 -22.33 -8.02 -44.00
N ASN A 5 -22.98 -7.49 -45.06
CA ASN A 5 -24.08 -6.54 -44.91
C ASN A 5 -25.33 -7.18 -44.30
N LYS A 6 -25.54 -8.48 -44.57
CA LYS A 6 -26.65 -9.24 -43.98
C LYS A 6 -26.43 -9.52 -42.49
N ARG A 7 -25.21 -9.88 -42.08
CA ARG A 7 -24.86 -10.04 -40.65
C ARG A 7 -24.95 -8.72 -39.88
N HIS A 8 -24.54 -7.60 -40.49
CA HIS A 8 -24.68 -6.28 -39.90
C HIS A 8 -26.16 -5.84 -39.79
N GLN A 9 -27.01 -6.14 -40.79
CA GLN A 9 -28.45 -5.87 -40.70
C GLN A 9 -29.19 -6.79 -39.72
N GLU A 10 -28.81 -8.07 -39.62
CA GLU A 10 -29.36 -9.01 -38.62
C GLU A 10 -28.94 -8.62 -37.19
N PHE A 11 -27.75 -8.04 -37.02
CA PHE A 11 -27.28 -7.45 -35.77
C PHE A 11 -28.11 -6.21 -35.38
N LEU A 12 -28.32 -5.28 -36.32
CA LEU A 12 -29.14 -4.07 -36.09
C LEU A 12 -30.61 -4.43 -35.80
N GLN A 13 -31.16 -5.46 -36.44
CA GLN A 13 -32.52 -5.94 -36.15
C GLN A 13 -32.63 -6.61 -34.77
N ARG A 14 -31.61 -7.36 -34.34
CA ARG A 14 -31.55 -7.91 -32.97
C ARG A 14 -31.39 -6.82 -31.92
N PHE A 15 -30.63 -5.77 -32.22
CA PHE A 15 -30.43 -4.60 -31.37
C PHE A 15 -31.74 -3.81 -31.19
N ASP A 16 -32.45 -3.50 -32.28
CA ASP A 16 -33.79 -2.85 -32.24
C ASP A 16 -34.84 -3.69 -31.49
N GLN A 17 -34.76 -5.02 -31.59
CA GLN A 17 -35.67 -5.94 -30.89
C GLN A 17 -35.37 -6.00 -29.38
N LEU A 18 -34.09 -5.87 -28.99
CA LEU A 18 -33.66 -5.77 -27.60
C LEU A 18 -34.04 -4.42 -26.98
N GLU A 19 -33.88 -3.31 -27.72
CA GLU A 19 -34.35 -1.98 -27.29
C GLU A 19 -35.88 -1.94 -27.10
N LYS A 20 -36.66 -2.57 -28.00
CA LYS A 20 -38.12 -2.67 -27.85
C LYS A 20 -38.57 -3.54 -26.67
N ASN A 21 -37.78 -4.55 -26.31
CA ASN A 21 -38.05 -5.38 -25.14
C ASN A 21 -37.67 -4.65 -23.83
N LEU A 22 -36.67 -3.77 -23.86
CA LEU A 22 -36.30 -2.87 -22.76
C LEU A 22 -37.29 -1.70 -22.59
N ALA A 23 -37.97 -1.28 -23.66
CA ALA A 23 -38.96 -0.19 -23.62
C ALA A 23 -40.32 -0.55 -22.98
N ASN A 24 -40.60 -1.83 -22.72
CA ASN A 24 -41.87 -2.28 -22.12
C ASN A 24 -41.86 -2.39 -20.58
N HIS A 25 -40.77 -1.96 -19.93
CA HIS A 25 -40.72 -1.78 -18.47
C HIS A 25 -40.41 -0.32 -18.14
N THR A 26 -41.41 0.55 -18.32
CA THR A 26 -41.36 1.95 -17.91
C THR A 26 -41.48 2.08 -16.39
N SER A 27 -40.38 2.42 -15.73
CA SER A 27 -40.37 3.36 -14.61
C SER A 27 -39.25 4.37 -14.87
N ASN A 28 -39.66 5.61 -15.17
CA ASN A 28 -38.79 6.76 -15.49
C ASN A 28 -37.79 7.05 -14.37
N GLU A 29 -36.50 6.89 -14.66
CA GLU A 29 -35.41 7.73 -14.16
C GLU A 29 -34.23 7.61 -15.15
N PRO A 30 -33.47 8.68 -15.43
CA PRO A 30 -32.37 8.64 -16.39
C PRO A 30 -31.21 7.82 -15.81
N ILE A 31 -30.87 6.71 -16.45
CA ILE A 31 -29.78 5.81 -16.02
C ILE A 31 -28.44 6.44 -16.44
N GLU A 32 -27.72 7.01 -15.49
CA GLU A 32 -26.27 7.25 -15.63
C GLU A 32 -25.51 5.91 -15.76
N PRO A 33 -24.38 5.85 -16.50
CA PRO A 33 -23.60 4.62 -16.62
C PRO A 33 -23.10 4.15 -15.24
N ARG A 34 -23.56 2.97 -14.80
CA ARG A 34 -23.14 2.34 -13.54
C ARG A 34 -21.73 1.78 -13.67
N TRP A 35 -20.77 2.47 -13.06
CA TRP A 35 -19.43 1.94 -12.83
C TRP A 35 -19.45 0.89 -11.70
N PRO A 36 -18.54 -0.11 -11.73
CA PRO A 36 -18.43 -1.08 -10.65
C PRO A 36 -18.04 -0.39 -9.33
N VAL A 37 -18.50 -0.96 -8.21
CA VAL A 37 -18.24 -0.42 -6.86
C VAL A 37 -16.74 -0.43 -6.55
N HIS A 38 -16.03 -1.45 -7.04
CA HIS A 38 -14.57 -1.53 -6.95
C HIS A 38 -13.96 -1.50 -8.35
N TRP A 39 -13.34 -0.38 -8.71
CA TRP A 39 -12.54 -0.24 -9.92
C TRP A 39 -11.07 -0.06 -9.54
N ARG A 40 -10.25 -1.09 -9.78
CA ARG A 40 -8.82 -1.07 -9.51
C ARG A 40 -8.03 -1.34 -10.79
N VAL A 41 -8.25 -0.50 -11.79
CA VAL A 41 -7.48 -0.49 -13.03
C VAL A 41 -6.66 0.80 -13.05
N SER A 42 -5.34 0.67 -12.99
CA SER A 42 -4.41 1.80 -12.88
C SER A 42 -4.05 2.44 -14.23
N ARG A 43 -4.51 1.86 -15.34
CA ARG A 43 -4.21 2.28 -16.70
C ARG A 43 -5.49 2.60 -17.46
N SER A 44 -5.46 3.67 -18.26
CA SER A 44 -6.50 3.95 -19.25
C SER A 44 -6.19 3.17 -20.54
N PRO A 45 -7.20 2.73 -21.29
CA PRO A 45 -6.97 2.11 -22.58
C PRO A 45 -6.35 3.09 -23.57
N ASN A 46 -5.52 2.54 -24.44
CA ASN A 46 -4.82 3.27 -25.47
C ASN A 46 -5.79 3.66 -26.60
N ALA A 47 -5.88 4.96 -26.88
CA ALA A 47 -6.71 5.48 -27.98
C ALA A 47 -6.27 5.00 -29.38
N LEU A 48 -5.05 4.48 -29.51
CA LEU A 48 -4.54 3.89 -30.75
C LEU A 48 -4.84 2.40 -30.88
N PHE A 49 -5.51 1.77 -29.90
CA PHE A 49 -5.91 0.36 -30.00
C PHE A 49 -6.69 0.12 -31.31
N THR A 50 -6.30 -0.92 -32.03
CA THR A 50 -6.80 -1.19 -33.38
C THR A 50 -6.91 -2.69 -33.59
N GLY A 51 -8.09 -3.14 -34.02
CA GLY A 51 -8.37 -4.54 -34.34
C GLY A 51 -8.52 -5.43 -33.11
N ARG A 52 -8.36 -6.75 -33.30
CA ARG A 52 -8.58 -7.81 -32.28
C ARG A 52 -10.02 -7.94 -31.77
N ASP A 53 -10.99 -7.48 -32.54
CA ASP A 53 -12.42 -7.60 -32.19
C ASP A 53 -12.82 -9.07 -32.04
N ASP A 54 -12.25 -9.97 -32.84
CA ASP A 54 -12.43 -11.42 -32.74
C ASP A 54 -11.99 -11.98 -31.38
N ILE A 55 -10.82 -11.56 -30.89
CA ILE A 55 -10.28 -11.96 -29.58
C ILE A 55 -11.10 -11.35 -28.44
N LEU A 56 -11.54 -10.09 -28.58
CA LEU A 56 -12.38 -9.42 -27.59
C LEU A 56 -13.74 -10.09 -27.47
N GLU A 57 -14.45 -10.33 -28.58
CA GLU A 57 -15.72 -11.06 -28.61
C GLU A 57 -15.58 -12.45 -27.97
N GLU A 58 -14.46 -13.12 -28.24
CA GLU A 58 -14.16 -14.44 -27.70
C GLU A 58 -13.92 -14.43 -26.18
N LEU A 59 -13.20 -13.44 -25.65
CA LEU A 59 -12.98 -13.25 -24.21
C LEU A 59 -14.25 -12.77 -23.49
N GLU A 60 -15.02 -11.87 -24.10
CA GLU A 60 -16.31 -11.43 -23.60
C GLU A 60 -17.26 -12.61 -23.41
N ALA A 61 -17.32 -13.52 -24.39
CA ALA A 61 -18.12 -14.73 -24.30
C ALA A 61 -17.68 -15.64 -23.14
N CYS A 62 -16.37 -15.84 -22.94
CA CYS A 62 -15.84 -16.61 -21.80
C CYS A 62 -16.23 -15.99 -20.45
N VAL A 63 -16.01 -14.69 -20.31
CA VAL A 63 -16.28 -13.93 -19.09
C VAL A 63 -17.79 -13.87 -18.78
N GLN A 64 -18.65 -13.72 -19.80
CA GLN A 64 -20.11 -13.76 -19.64
C GLN A 64 -20.63 -15.16 -19.33
N SER A 65 -20.04 -16.22 -19.89
CA SER A 65 -20.38 -17.60 -19.57
C SER A 65 -20.09 -17.93 -18.11
N ALA A 66 -19.01 -17.38 -17.55
CA ALA A 66 -18.65 -17.53 -16.14
C ALA A 66 -19.71 -16.92 -15.19
N LEU A 67 -20.45 -15.90 -15.64
CA LEU A 67 -21.52 -15.25 -14.87
C LEU A 67 -22.86 -15.99 -14.95
N ASN A 68 -23.17 -16.61 -16.09
CA ASN A 68 -24.51 -17.14 -16.40
C ASN A 68 -24.62 -18.68 -16.32
N GLY A 69 -23.52 -19.39 -16.04
CA GLY A 69 -23.50 -20.85 -15.96
C GLY A 69 -24.24 -21.42 -14.73
N PRO A 70 -24.96 -22.55 -14.84
CA PRO A 70 -25.58 -23.20 -13.69
C PRO A 70 -24.49 -23.81 -12.81
N HIS A 71 -24.22 -23.21 -11.65
CA HIS A 71 -23.20 -23.64 -10.68
C HIS A 71 -21.88 -24.09 -11.32
N PRO A 72 -21.01 -23.16 -11.78
CA PRO A 72 -19.72 -23.54 -12.33
C PRO A 72 -18.94 -24.36 -11.31
N SER A 73 -18.59 -25.60 -11.67
CA SER A 73 -17.78 -26.51 -10.84
C SER A 73 -16.32 -26.07 -10.74
N GLN A 74 -15.89 -25.11 -11.56
CA GLN A 74 -14.53 -24.61 -11.65
C GLN A 74 -14.52 -23.14 -12.07
N GLN A 75 -13.60 -22.35 -11.50
CA GLN A 75 -13.39 -20.94 -11.83
C GLN A 75 -12.97 -20.79 -13.30
N SER A 76 -13.51 -19.82 -14.04
CA SER A 76 -13.04 -19.51 -15.41
C SER A 76 -11.70 -18.79 -15.34
N ARG A 77 -10.65 -19.45 -15.84
CA ARG A 77 -9.29 -18.91 -15.93
C ARG A 77 -8.87 -18.93 -17.38
N SER A 78 -8.54 -17.77 -17.92
CA SER A 78 -8.08 -17.60 -19.29
C SER A 78 -6.67 -17.01 -19.32
N LEU A 79 -5.82 -17.51 -20.21
CA LEU A 79 -4.47 -17.04 -20.43
C LEU A 79 -4.35 -16.37 -21.78
N ILE A 80 -3.78 -15.16 -21.78
CA ILE A 80 -3.30 -14.48 -22.99
C ILE A 80 -1.78 -14.49 -22.95
N PHE A 81 -1.14 -15.21 -23.87
CA PHE A 81 0.32 -15.30 -23.93
C PHE A 81 0.89 -14.85 -25.27
N GLY A 82 2.11 -14.37 -25.27
CA GLY A 82 2.78 -13.86 -26.48
C GLY A 82 4.01 -13.05 -26.14
N ILE A 83 4.71 -12.54 -27.15
CA ILE A 83 5.90 -11.72 -26.92
C ILE A 83 5.54 -10.35 -26.30
N GLY A 84 6.52 -9.66 -25.70
CA GLY A 84 6.33 -8.35 -25.07
C GLY A 84 5.98 -7.27 -26.10
N GLY A 85 4.99 -6.42 -25.80
CA GLY A 85 4.54 -5.35 -26.70
C GLY A 85 3.55 -5.78 -27.80
N GLN A 86 3.00 -7.00 -27.70
CA GLN A 86 1.96 -7.53 -28.60
C GLN A 86 0.52 -7.09 -28.24
N GLY A 87 0.34 -6.35 -27.14
CA GLY A 87 -0.97 -5.84 -26.73
C GLY A 87 -1.75 -6.70 -25.73
N LYS A 88 -1.11 -7.66 -25.03
CA LYS A 88 -1.78 -8.54 -24.04
C LYS A 88 -2.55 -7.76 -22.96
N SER A 89 -1.85 -6.91 -22.23
CA SER A 89 -2.44 -6.07 -21.18
C SER A 89 -3.47 -5.09 -21.76
N GLU A 90 -3.24 -4.62 -22.99
CA GLU A 90 -4.16 -3.70 -23.67
C GLU A 90 -5.50 -4.38 -24.01
N ILE A 91 -5.48 -5.63 -24.48
CA ILE A 91 -6.71 -6.41 -24.70
C ILE A 91 -7.49 -6.58 -23.40
N CYS A 92 -6.81 -6.86 -22.28
CA CYS A 92 -7.48 -6.93 -20.98
C CYS A 92 -8.11 -5.59 -20.58
N LEU A 93 -7.44 -4.45 -20.82
CA LEU A 93 -7.99 -3.11 -20.54
C LEU A 93 -9.24 -2.82 -21.37
N GLN A 94 -9.21 -3.12 -22.67
CA GLN A 94 -10.34 -2.93 -23.59
C GLN A 94 -11.53 -3.83 -23.20
N LEU A 95 -11.26 -5.11 -22.93
CA LEU A 95 -12.27 -6.06 -22.47
C LEU A 95 -13.00 -5.54 -21.23
N VAL A 96 -12.23 -5.14 -20.22
CA VAL A 96 -12.77 -4.61 -18.97
C VAL A 96 -13.66 -3.39 -19.21
N GLN A 97 -13.29 -2.51 -20.13
CA GLN A 97 -14.16 -1.38 -20.49
C GLN A 97 -15.46 -1.81 -21.16
N HIS A 98 -15.47 -2.87 -21.95
CA HIS A 98 -16.70 -3.37 -22.55
C HIS A 98 -17.61 -4.06 -21.54
N VAL A 99 -17.05 -4.80 -20.58
CA VAL A 99 -17.82 -5.65 -19.64
C VAL A 99 -18.00 -5.05 -18.24
N HIS A 100 -17.50 -3.84 -17.97
CA HIS A 100 -17.45 -3.30 -16.60
C HIS A 100 -18.80 -3.25 -15.88
N ASN A 101 -19.88 -3.00 -16.62
CA ASN A 101 -21.25 -2.94 -16.14
C ASN A 101 -21.80 -4.30 -15.65
N LEU A 102 -21.14 -5.40 -16.00
CA LEU A 102 -21.52 -6.76 -15.60
C LEU A 102 -20.94 -7.17 -14.24
N PHE A 103 -19.92 -6.46 -13.75
CA PHE A 103 -19.15 -6.84 -12.57
C PHE A 103 -19.36 -5.87 -11.42
N TRP A 104 -19.32 -6.39 -10.20
CA TRP A 104 -19.29 -5.57 -8.98
C TRP A 104 -17.88 -5.04 -8.69
N GLY A 105 -16.86 -5.84 -9.00
CA GLY A 105 -15.47 -5.49 -8.75
C GLY A 105 -14.54 -5.93 -9.89
N ILE A 106 -13.63 -5.05 -10.24
CA ILE A 106 -12.59 -5.27 -11.26
C ILE A 106 -11.25 -4.98 -10.62
N PHE A 107 -10.43 -6.02 -10.53
CA PHE A 107 -9.17 -5.99 -9.79
C PHE A 107 -7.99 -6.26 -10.71
N TRP A 108 -7.08 -5.31 -10.83
CA TRP A 108 -5.81 -5.48 -11.52
C TRP A 108 -4.69 -5.75 -10.52
N VAL A 109 -3.91 -6.80 -10.76
CA VAL A 109 -2.75 -7.20 -9.96
C VAL A 109 -1.57 -7.39 -10.90
N ASP A 110 -0.50 -6.63 -10.66
CA ASP A 110 0.79 -6.83 -11.33
C ASP A 110 1.55 -7.93 -10.59
N VAL A 111 1.77 -9.06 -11.26
CA VAL A 111 2.47 -10.24 -10.71
C VAL A 111 3.88 -10.40 -11.30
N SER A 112 4.48 -9.29 -11.75
CA SER A 112 5.88 -9.27 -12.21
C SER A 112 6.89 -9.59 -11.11
N THR A 113 6.56 -9.34 -9.84
CA THR A 113 7.32 -9.77 -8.67
C THR A 113 6.38 -10.24 -7.56
N THR A 114 6.90 -11.03 -6.60
CA THR A 114 6.12 -11.47 -5.44
C THR A 114 5.66 -10.26 -4.61
N SER A 115 6.55 -9.35 -4.25
CA SER A 115 6.21 -8.17 -3.42
C SER A 115 5.14 -7.27 -4.08
N ALA A 116 5.17 -7.10 -5.40
CA ALA A 116 4.15 -6.33 -6.12
C ALA A 116 2.78 -7.02 -6.04
N ALA A 117 2.75 -8.34 -6.23
CA ALA A 117 1.53 -9.14 -6.09
C ALA A 117 0.99 -9.08 -4.65
N GLU A 118 1.86 -9.28 -3.65
CA GLU A 118 1.49 -9.28 -2.23
C GLU A 118 0.92 -7.93 -1.79
N SER A 119 1.61 -6.83 -2.10
CA SER A 119 1.12 -5.47 -1.85
C SER A 119 -0.20 -5.22 -2.56
N ALA A 120 -0.36 -5.76 -3.76
CA ALA A 120 -1.57 -5.60 -4.53
C ALA A 120 -2.77 -6.35 -3.92
N PHE A 121 -2.57 -7.56 -3.42
CA PHE A 121 -3.61 -8.29 -2.70
C PHE A 121 -3.90 -7.69 -1.32
N LEU A 122 -2.91 -7.16 -0.61
CA LEU A 122 -3.12 -6.43 0.65
C LEU A 122 -4.07 -5.23 0.47
N ASP A 123 -3.87 -4.40 -0.56
CA ASP A 123 -4.78 -3.28 -0.87
C ASP A 123 -6.17 -3.77 -1.27
N ILE A 124 -6.28 -4.90 -1.98
CA ILE A 124 -7.58 -5.54 -2.25
C ILE A 124 -8.24 -5.94 -0.94
N GLY A 125 -7.52 -6.58 -0.02
CA GLY A 125 -8.02 -6.93 1.31
C GLY A 125 -8.54 -5.72 2.08
N LYS A 126 -7.73 -4.64 2.16
CA LYS A 126 -8.12 -3.38 2.81
C LYS A 126 -9.41 -2.79 2.23
N ARG A 127 -9.55 -2.77 0.89
CA ARG A 127 -10.75 -2.25 0.20
C ARG A 127 -11.97 -3.13 0.36
N LEU A 128 -11.75 -4.43 0.51
CA LEU A 128 -12.77 -5.41 0.81
C LEU A 128 -13.05 -5.51 2.31
N ASN A 129 -12.44 -4.65 3.12
CA ASN A 129 -12.54 -4.59 4.58
C ASN A 129 -12.17 -5.92 5.27
N SER A 130 -11.19 -6.67 4.74
CA SER A 130 -10.67 -7.86 5.41
C SER A 130 -9.84 -7.46 6.63
N SER A 131 -10.09 -8.10 7.78
CA SER A 131 -9.37 -7.83 9.05
C SER A 131 -7.95 -8.39 9.12
N GLY A 132 -7.53 -9.15 8.10
CA GLY A 132 -6.19 -9.73 8.01
C GLY A 132 -5.14 -8.74 7.48
N SER A 133 -3.92 -8.85 8.00
CA SER A 133 -2.77 -8.01 7.64
C SER A 133 -1.85 -8.65 6.59
N THR A 134 -2.24 -9.80 6.03
CA THR A 134 -1.46 -10.56 5.04
C THR A 134 -2.08 -10.50 3.65
N TRP A 135 -1.28 -10.75 2.62
CA TRP A 135 -1.76 -10.71 1.23
C TRP A 135 -2.70 -11.88 0.91
N GLN A 136 -2.53 -13.01 1.61
CA GLN A 136 -3.40 -14.18 1.51
C GLN A 136 -4.83 -13.82 1.92
N ASP A 137 -4.99 -12.95 2.92
CA ASP A 137 -6.30 -12.46 3.38
C ASP A 137 -7.02 -11.68 2.28
N GLY A 138 -6.30 -10.88 1.51
CA GLY A 138 -6.86 -10.17 0.35
C GLY A 138 -7.30 -11.09 -0.79
N ARG A 139 -6.53 -12.15 -1.06
CA ARG A 139 -6.92 -13.22 -2.00
C ARG A 139 -8.16 -13.97 -1.50
N GLU A 140 -8.22 -14.27 -0.21
CA GLU A 140 -9.34 -14.96 0.41
C GLU A 140 -10.61 -14.09 0.46
N ALA A 141 -10.46 -12.77 0.68
CA ALA A 141 -11.56 -11.81 0.58
C ALA A 141 -12.19 -11.80 -0.81
N LEU A 142 -11.39 -11.86 -1.87
CA LEU A 142 -11.90 -12.05 -3.24
C LEU A 142 -12.61 -13.40 -3.41
N ALA A 143 -12.05 -14.47 -2.85
CA ALA A 143 -12.68 -15.79 -2.92
C ALA A 143 -14.07 -15.79 -2.24
N ASN A 144 -14.20 -15.10 -1.11
CA ASN A 144 -15.43 -15.03 -0.32
C ASN A 144 -16.43 -13.96 -0.82
N ALA A 145 -16.07 -13.15 -1.81
CA ALA A 145 -16.95 -12.16 -2.38
C ALA A 145 -18.21 -12.81 -3.00
N SER A 146 -19.38 -12.39 -2.53
CA SER A 146 -20.68 -12.92 -2.96
C SER A 146 -21.16 -12.37 -4.30
N LYS A 147 -20.57 -11.26 -4.76
CA LYS A 147 -20.89 -10.55 -6.00
C LYS A 147 -19.88 -10.89 -7.11
N PRO A 148 -20.28 -10.79 -8.39
CA PRO A 148 -19.40 -11.12 -9.51
C PRO A 148 -18.20 -10.18 -9.61
N TRP A 149 -17.02 -10.74 -9.83
CA TRP A 149 -15.79 -9.97 -10.01
C TRP A 149 -14.91 -10.54 -11.12
N ILE A 150 -14.02 -9.70 -11.63
CA ILE A 150 -12.95 -10.07 -12.57
C ILE A 150 -11.59 -9.71 -11.96
N LEU A 151 -10.64 -10.63 -12.05
CA LEU A 151 -9.26 -10.47 -11.59
C LEU A 151 -8.31 -10.59 -12.77
N ILE A 152 -7.44 -9.60 -12.94
CA ILE A 152 -6.42 -9.59 -13.99
C ILE A 152 -5.06 -9.74 -13.33
N LEU A 153 -4.40 -10.87 -13.59
CA LEU A 153 -3.02 -11.14 -13.21
C LEU A 153 -2.11 -10.76 -14.39
N ASP A 154 -1.53 -9.56 -14.34
CA ASP A 154 -0.71 -9.01 -15.42
C ASP A 154 0.79 -9.29 -15.20
N ASN A 155 1.54 -9.57 -16.28
CA ASN A 155 2.99 -9.79 -16.26
C ASN A 155 3.47 -11.04 -15.49
N ALA A 156 2.75 -12.16 -15.61
CA ALA A 156 3.16 -13.43 -15.03
C ALA A 156 4.32 -14.08 -15.83
N ASP A 157 5.47 -13.42 -15.88
CA ASP A 157 6.58 -13.72 -16.79
C ASP A 157 7.73 -14.51 -16.14
N ASP A 158 7.77 -14.62 -14.81
CA ASP A 158 8.85 -15.25 -14.05
C ASP A 158 8.61 -16.78 -13.92
N PRO A 159 9.49 -17.63 -14.46
CA PRO A 159 9.33 -19.08 -14.37
C PRO A 159 9.60 -19.65 -12.97
N ASP A 160 10.27 -18.90 -12.08
CA ASP A 160 10.61 -19.36 -10.74
C ASP A 160 9.47 -19.11 -9.73
N ILE A 161 8.45 -18.33 -10.10
CA ILE A 161 7.28 -18.04 -9.27
C ILE A 161 6.16 -19.05 -9.58
N ASP A 162 5.66 -19.75 -8.55
CA ASP A 162 4.44 -20.54 -8.65
C ASP A 162 3.21 -19.61 -8.53
N TYR A 163 2.57 -19.34 -9.66
CA TYR A 163 1.40 -18.46 -9.70
C TYR A 163 0.13 -19.12 -9.15
N GLN A 164 0.14 -20.42 -8.83
CA GLN A 164 -1.01 -21.13 -8.26
C GLN A 164 -1.53 -20.41 -7.00
N ASP A 165 -0.60 -19.85 -6.22
CA ASP A 165 -0.89 -19.19 -4.96
C ASP A 165 -1.70 -17.90 -5.10
N TYR A 166 -1.75 -17.28 -6.28
CA TYR A 166 -2.48 -16.02 -6.50
C TYR A 166 -3.92 -16.22 -6.98
N PHE A 167 -4.34 -17.44 -7.32
CA PHE A 167 -5.71 -17.68 -7.78
C PHE A 167 -6.69 -17.83 -6.59
N PRO A 168 -7.75 -17.01 -6.50
CA PRO A 168 -8.78 -17.19 -5.48
C PRO A 168 -9.55 -18.49 -5.70
N SER A 169 -9.91 -19.21 -4.63
CA SER A 169 -10.57 -20.53 -4.70
C SER A 169 -12.05 -20.50 -5.12
N SER A 170 -12.57 -19.36 -5.58
CA SER A 170 -14.01 -19.16 -5.82
C SER A 170 -14.42 -19.39 -7.28
N PRO A 171 -15.52 -20.11 -7.54
CA PRO A 171 -16.03 -20.31 -8.89
C PRO A 171 -16.81 -19.10 -9.44
N ARG A 172 -17.07 -18.07 -8.62
CA ARG A 172 -17.91 -16.90 -8.99
C ARG A 172 -17.15 -15.72 -9.60
N GLY A 173 -15.84 -15.85 -9.76
CA GLY A 173 -14.99 -14.84 -10.38
C GLY A 173 -14.35 -15.34 -11.68
N ALA A 174 -14.13 -14.42 -12.62
CA ALA A 174 -13.33 -14.70 -13.82
C ALA A 174 -11.89 -14.22 -13.61
N VAL A 175 -10.90 -15.03 -13.99
CA VAL A 175 -9.49 -14.66 -13.92
C VAL A 175 -8.90 -14.61 -15.33
N LEU A 176 -8.29 -13.47 -15.67
CA LEU A 176 -7.46 -13.34 -16.86
C LEU A 176 -6.00 -13.21 -16.46
N MET A 177 -5.13 -13.98 -17.09
CA MET A 177 -3.70 -13.93 -16.89
C MET A 177 -3.01 -13.46 -18.17
N THR A 178 -2.03 -12.56 -18.06
CA THR A 178 -1.14 -12.21 -19.17
C THR A 178 0.27 -12.72 -18.90
N SER A 179 0.92 -13.31 -19.91
CA SER A 179 2.28 -13.85 -19.76
C SER A 179 3.08 -13.87 -21.06
N ARG A 180 4.41 -13.94 -20.96
CA ARG A 180 5.33 -14.30 -22.05
C ARG A 180 5.69 -15.78 -22.04
N ASN A 181 5.39 -16.50 -20.96
CA ASN A 181 5.64 -17.93 -20.82
C ASN A 181 4.40 -18.72 -21.26
N LYS A 182 4.57 -19.61 -22.24
CA LYS A 182 3.52 -20.52 -22.69
C LYS A 182 3.20 -21.58 -21.63
N GLU A 183 4.16 -21.94 -20.78
CA GLU A 183 4.02 -23.01 -19.79
C GLU A 183 2.92 -22.71 -18.76
N ASN A 184 2.62 -21.42 -18.52
CA ASN A 184 1.51 -20.97 -17.68
C ASN A 184 0.13 -21.47 -18.15
N GLN A 185 0.02 -22.05 -19.36
CA GLN A 185 -1.19 -22.72 -19.83
C GLN A 185 -1.67 -23.83 -18.87
N HIS A 186 -0.80 -24.37 -18.02
CA HIS A 186 -1.20 -25.39 -17.05
C HIS A 186 -2.11 -24.85 -15.92
N TYR A 187 -2.16 -23.53 -15.70
CA TYR A 187 -3.07 -22.90 -14.71
C TYR A 187 -4.47 -22.64 -15.28
N VAL A 188 -4.65 -22.80 -16.59
CA VAL A 188 -5.86 -22.43 -17.34
C VAL A 188 -6.94 -23.49 -17.22
N THR A 189 -8.18 -23.04 -17.08
CA THR A 189 -9.37 -23.91 -16.94
C THR A 189 -10.40 -23.69 -18.04
N ASP A 190 -10.33 -22.56 -18.75
CA ASP A 190 -11.26 -22.18 -19.82
C ASP A 190 -10.53 -22.04 -21.15
N LYS A 191 -9.72 -20.98 -21.31
CA LYS A 191 -9.15 -20.63 -22.62
C LYS A 191 -7.70 -20.18 -22.61
N THR A 192 -6.96 -20.57 -23.64
CA THR A 192 -5.59 -20.10 -23.88
C THR A 192 -5.51 -19.43 -25.26
N ILE A 193 -5.13 -18.16 -25.27
CA ILE A 193 -5.06 -17.33 -26.48
C ILE A 193 -3.58 -16.96 -26.73
N ALA A 194 -3.08 -17.37 -27.88
CA ALA A 194 -1.75 -16.99 -28.36
C ALA A 194 -1.84 -15.70 -29.17
N LEU A 195 -1.18 -14.63 -28.71
CA LEU A 195 -1.08 -13.40 -29.48
C LEU A 195 0.13 -13.43 -30.42
N GLU A 196 -0.17 -13.35 -31.70
CA GLU A 196 0.82 -13.17 -32.78
C GLU A 196 0.82 -11.72 -33.30
N GLY A 197 1.52 -11.46 -34.41
CA GLY A 197 1.42 -10.20 -35.17
C GLY A 197 -0.02 -9.77 -35.43
N LEU A 198 -0.28 -8.47 -35.56
CA LEU A 198 -1.58 -8.01 -36.05
C LEU A 198 -1.82 -8.53 -37.48
N PRO A 199 -3.06 -8.84 -37.85
CA PRO A 199 -3.45 -8.98 -39.24
C PRO A 199 -2.98 -7.76 -40.05
N VAL A 200 -2.50 -7.98 -41.27
CA VAL A 200 -1.81 -6.95 -42.07
C VAL A 200 -2.65 -5.67 -42.22
N ASN A 201 -3.97 -5.80 -42.41
CA ASN A 201 -4.87 -4.65 -42.53
C ASN A 201 -4.94 -3.82 -41.22
N GLU A 202 -5.07 -4.49 -40.07
CA GLU A 202 -5.09 -3.86 -38.75
C GLU A 202 -3.73 -3.24 -38.41
N ALA A 203 -2.64 -3.90 -38.80
CA ALA A 203 -1.28 -3.39 -38.65
C ALA A 203 -1.05 -2.09 -39.44
N GLN A 204 -1.55 -2.03 -40.69
CA GLN A 204 -1.51 -0.81 -41.50
C GLN A 204 -2.36 0.30 -40.87
N GLU A 205 -3.57 -0.02 -40.40
CA GLU A 205 -4.44 0.94 -39.77
C GLU A 205 -3.81 1.53 -38.50
N LEU A 206 -3.22 0.68 -37.64
CA LEU A 206 -2.49 1.12 -36.45
C LEU A 206 -1.33 2.05 -36.82
N LEU A 207 -0.51 1.67 -37.80
CA LEU A 207 0.62 2.47 -38.27
C LEU A 207 0.16 3.84 -38.78
N LEU A 208 -0.91 3.88 -39.59
CA LEU A 208 -1.45 5.12 -40.16
C LEU A 208 -2.08 6.03 -39.09
N LYS A 209 -2.76 5.46 -38.09
CA LYS A 209 -3.26 6.18 -36.91
C LYS A 209 -2.10 6.77 -36.10
N ALA A 210 -1.07 5.97 -35.80
CA ALA A 210 0.10 6.42 -35.05
C ALA A 210 0.92 7.48 -35.82
N ALA A 211 0.94 7.41 -37.15
CA ALA A 211 1.57 8.40 -38.03
C ALA A 211 0.72 9.68 -38.26
N ASP A 212 -0.49 9.76 -37.69
CA ASP A 212 -1.47 10.83 -37.91
C ASP A 212 -1.79 11.10 -39.39
N ILE A 213 -1.86 10.02 -40.19
CA ILE A 213 -2.21 10.10 -41.61
C ILE A 213 -3.73 10.14 -41.78
N LYS A 214 -4.23 11.30 -42.22
CA LYS A 214 -5.65 11.57 -42.47
C LYS A 214 -6.22 10.68 -43.58
N GLU A 215 -7.50 10.35 -43.48
CA GLU A 215 -8.20 9.40 -44.38
C GLU A 215 -7.97 9.69 -45.86
N HIS A 216 -8.05 10.96 -46.28
CA HIS A 216 -7.86 11.38 -47.67
C HIS A 216 -6.45 11.12 -48.23
N GLN A 217 -5.45 10.88 -47.39
CA GLN A 217 -4.06 10.63 -47.77
C GLN A 217 -3.74 9.13 -47.81
N ARG A 218 -4.56 8.28 -47.18
CA ARG A 218 -4.27 6.86 -46.98
C ARG A 218 -4.13 6.07 -48.27
N ALA A 219 -4.93 6.40 -49.29
CA ALA A 219 -4.85 5.76 -50.60
C ALA A 219 -3.47 5.94 -51.29
N ALA A 220 -2.80 7.07 -51.07
CA ALA A 220 -1.51 7.36 -51.70
C ALA A 220 -0.33 6.65 -51.03
N VAL A 221 -0.47 6.27 -49.74
CA VAL A 221 0.61 5.68 -48.93
C VAL A 221 0.37 4.21 -48.59
N GLN A 222 -0.64 3.59 -49.20
CA GLN A 222 -1.06 2.22 -48.90
C GLN A 222 0.04 1.18 -49.16
N GLU A 223 0.78 1.32 -50.27
CA GLU A 223 1.86 0.38 -50.59
C GLU A 223 3.06 0.54 -49.65
N ASP A 224 3.37 1.79 -49.27
CA ASP A 224 4.48 2.07 -48.36
C ASP A 224 4.16 1.64 -46.93
N SER A 225 2.92 1.85 -46.46
CA SER A 225 2.48 1.38 -45.14
C SER A 225 2.49 -0.14 -45.05
N LEU A 226 2.18 -0.85 -46.14
CA LEU A 226 2.25 -2.30 -46.22
C LEU A 226 3.69 -2.79 -46.00
N LYS A 227 4.64 -2.20 -46.74
CA LYS A 227 6.07 -2.54 -46.62
C LYS A 227 6.60 -2.34 -45.21
N VAL A 228 6.19 -1.25 -44.54
CA VAL A 228 6.58 -0.99 -43.15
C VAL A 228 5.93 -2.01 -42.21
N ALA A 229 4.64 -2.33 -42.41
CA ALA A 229 3.95 -3.32 -41.58
C ALA A 229 4.58 -4.72 -41.67
N GLU A 230 4.90 -5.18 -42.88
CA GLU A 230 5.59 -6.44 -43.13
C GLU A 230 7.00 -6.45 -42.53
N LEU A 231 7.76 -5.36 -42.71
CA LEU A 231 9.12 -5.23 -42.17
C LEU A 231 9.17 -5.34 -40.65
N LEU A 232 8.16 -4.79 -39.97
CA LEU A 232 8.02 -4.82 -38.52
C LEU A 232 7.24 -6.04 -38.02
N GLN A 233 6.99 -7.03 -38.90
CA GLN A 233 6.28 -8.28 -38.60
C GLN A 233 4.92 -8.05 -37.93
N SER A 234 4.24 -6.96 -38.31
CA SER A 234 2.98 -6.54 -37.72
C SER A 234 2.98 -6.43 -36.19
N HIS A 235 4.12 -6.12 -35.57
CA HIS A 235 4.25 -5.99 -34.12
C HIS A 235 3.67 -4.65 -33.63
N PRO A 236 2.59 -4.61 -32.82
CA PRO A 236 1.88 -3.39 -32.45
C PRO A 236 2.77 -2.29 -31.91
N LEU A 237 3.61 -2.59 -30.91
CA LEU A 237 4.52 -1.60 -30.35
C LEU A 237 5.49 -1.02 -31.39
N ALA A 238 6.09 -1.86 -32.24
CA ALA A 238 7.01 -1.42 -33.30
C ALA A 238 6.30 -0.52 -34.32
N LEU A 239 5.05 -0.83 -34.66
CA LEU A 239 4.21 -0.02 -35.56
C LEU A 239 3.87 1.33 -34.95
N THR A 240 3.49 1.37 -33.67
CA THR A 240 3.22 2.61 -32.94
C THR A 240 4.45 3.51 -32.91
N LEU A 241 5.62 2.94 -32.66
CA LEU A 241 6.90 3.66 -32.66
C LEU A 241 7.29 4.17 -34.05
N ALA A 242 7.15 3.32 -35.07
CA ALA A 242 7.40 3.72 -36.45
C ALA A 242 6.47 4.85 -36.88
N GLY A 243 5.18 4.75 -36.52
CA GLY A 243 4.19 5.78 -36.76
C GLY A 243 4.54 7.09 -36.04
N ALA A 244 4.88 7.04 -34.75
CA ALA A 244 5.31 8.20 -33.99
C ALA A 244 6.55 8.87 -34.60
N TYR A 245 7.55 8.08 -35.01
CA TYR A 245 8.76 8.54 -35.69
C TYR A 245 8.46 9.25 -37.02
N ILE A 246 7.48 8.74 -37.79
CA ILE A 246 7.02 9.33 -39.05
C ILE A 246 6.20 10.61 -38.79
N ARG A 247 5.30 10.58 -37.81
CA ARG A 247 4.48 11.74 -37.40
C ARG A 247 5.33 12.93 -36.99
N ALA A 248 6.42 12.67 -36.28
CA ALA A 248 7.39 13.68 -35.87
C ALA A 248 8.20 14.28 -37.06
N GLY A 249 8.01 13.77 -38.28
CA GLY A 249 8.61 14.31 -39.50
C GLY A 249 10.03 13.85 -39.78
N HIS A 250 10.57 12.91 -39.00
CA HIS A 250 11.95 12.44 -39.15
C HIS A 250 12.14 11.48 -40.33
N CYS A 251 11.07 10.86 -40.81
CA CYS A 251 11.09 10.00 -41.98
C CYS A 251 9.72 9.93 -42.64
N THR A 252 9.69 9.57 -43.93
CA THR A 252 8.45 9.25 -44.65
C THR A 252 8.22 7.74 -44.65
N LEU A 253 6.96 7.31 -44.80
CA LEU A 253 6.62 5.87 -44.94
C LEU A 253 7.49 5.18 -46.01
N ALA A 254 7.71 5.84 -47.16
CA ALA A 254 8.56 5.32 -48.24
C ALA A 254 10.04 5.13 -47.85
N ARG A 255 10.59 5.99 -46.97
CA ARG A 255 12.02 5.96 -46.60
C ARG A 255 12.30 5.13 -45.34
N TYR A 256 11.28 4.88 -44.53
CA TYR A 256 11.41 4.17 -43.26
C TYR A 256 12.07 2.78 -43.40
N PRO A 257 11.72 1.92 -44.40
CA PRO A 257 12.35 0.62 -44.54
C PRO A 257 13.87 0.66 -44.70
N ALA A 258 14.39 1.62 -45.48
CA ALA A 258 15.83 1.77 -45.68
C ALA A 258 16.54 2.20 -44.40
N GLU A 259 15.93 3.10 -43.64
CA GLU A 259 16.44 3.59 -42.36
C GLU A 259 16.48 2.46 -41.32
N PHE A 260 15.40 1.68 -41.22
CA PHE A 260 15.30 0.52 -40.33
C PHE A 260 16.38 -0.53 -40.62
N VAL A 261 16.55 -0.92 -41.88
CA VAL A 261 17.57 -1.91 -42.29
C VAL A 261 18.97 -1.42 -41.95
N ARG A 262 19.24 -0.11 -42.09
CA ARG A 262 20.52 0.49 -41.71
C ARG A 262 20.79 0.32 -40.21
N GLN A 263 19.81 0.62 -39.35
CA GLN A 263 19.99 0.49 -37.90
C GLN A 263 20.08 -0.96 -37.45
N ARG A 264 19.25 -1.84 -38.00
CA ARG A 264 19.31 -3.28 -37.72
C ARG A 264 20.69 -3.85 -38.03
N LYS A 265 21.29 -3.48 -39.17
CA LYS A 265 22.64 -3.92 -39.53
C LYS A 265 23.70 -3.44 -38.52
N ARG A 266 23.59 -2.19 -38.04
CA ARG A 266 24.49 -1.65 -37.01
C ARG A 266 24.32 -2.36 -35.67
N LEU A 267 23.10 -2.64 -35.25
CA LEU A 267 22.81 -3.42 -34.04
C LEU A 267 23.46 -4.80 -34.08
N LEU A 268 23.28 -5.53 -35.19
CA LEU A 268 23.88 -6.85 -35.40
C LEU A 268 25.41 -6.83 -35.40
N GLN A 269 26.03 -5.74 -35.85
CA GLN A 269 27.48 -5.61 -35.95
C GLN A 269 28.15 -5.16 -34.65
N TYR A 270 27.55 -4.21 -33.93
CA TYR A 270 28.22 -3.49 -32.83
C TYR A 270 27.60 -3.73 -31.45
N LYS A 271 26.38 -4.27 -31.35
CA LYS A 271 25.67 -4.47 -30.08
C LYS A 271 25.20 -5.92 -29.94
N ALA A 272 26.16 -6.84 -29.82
CA ALA A 272 25.92 -8.29 -29.80
C ALA A 272 24.94 -8.77 -28.70
N ARG A 273 24.82 -8.07 -27.56
CA ARG A 273 23.83 -8.38 -26.51
C ARG A 273 22.41 -8.09 -26.98
N GLN A 274 22.18 -6.89 -27.52
CA GLN A 274 20.89 -6.46 -28.04
C GLN A 274 20.48 -7.27 -29.29
N ALA A 275 21.45 -7.59 -30.15
CA ALA A 275 21.26 -8.41 -31.34
C ALA A 275 20.80 -9.85 -31.05
N LYS A 276 21.13 -10.40 -29.88
CA LYS A 276 20.69 -11.73 -29.43
C LYS A 276 19.28 -11.74 -28.84
N SER A 277 18.70 -10.57 -28.58
CA SER A 277 17.33 -10.47 -28.09
C SER A 277 16.35 -10.95 -29.15
N ARG A 278 15.31 -11.68 -28.72
CA ARG A 278 14.15 -12.02 -29.57
C ARG A 278 13.41 -10.78 -30.11
N TYR A 279 13.75 -9.59 -29.60
CA TYR A 279 13.16 -8.30 -29.97
C TYR A 279 14.10 -7.42 -30.80
N ALA A 280 15.16 -7.98 -31.40
CA ALA A 280 16.15 -7.21 -32.17
C ALA A 280 15.53 -6.26 -33.22
N ASP A 281 14.40 -6.67 -33.80
CA ASP A 281 13.68 -5.88 -34.80
C ASP A 281 12.96 -4.67 -34.17
N VAL A 282 12.42 -4.79 -32.96
CA VAL A 282 11.84 -3.65 -32.22
C VAL A 282 12.93 -2.69 -31.74
N TYR A 283 14.10 -3.22 -31.35
CA TYR A 283 15.23 -2.41 -30.90
C TYR A 283 15.81 -1.54 -32.02
N ALA A 284 15.78 -2.02 -33.27
CA ALA A 284 16.22 -1.24 -34.42
C ALA A 284 15.39 0.05 -34.60
N THR A 285 14.08 -0.01 -34.33
CA THR A 285 13.20 1.17 -34.36
C THR A 285 13.58 2.18 -33.27
N PHE A 286 13.87 1.72 -32.05
CA PHE A 286 14.29 2.61 -30.97
C PHE A 286 15.64 3.30 -31.26
N GLU A 287 16.61 2.56 -31.81
CA GLU A 287 17.91 3.13 -32.16
C GLU A 287 17.82 4.18 -33.27
N ALA A 288 16.85 4.07 -34.20
CA ALA A 288 16.61 5.11 -35.20
C ALA A 288 16.16 6.43 -34.56
N SER A 289 15.27 6.36 -33.56
CA SER A 289 14.86 7.52 -32.76
C SER A 289 16.04 8.16 -32.03
N ILE A 290 16.92 7.35 -31.42
CA ILE A 290 18.10 7.85 -30.71
C ILE A 290 19.12 8.50 -31.65
N GLU A 291 19.42 7.90 -32.81
CA GLU A 291 20.35 8.51 -33.76
C GLU A 291 19.84 9.88 -34.23
N THR A 292 18.52 10.04 -34.35
CA THR A 292 17.90 11.31 -34.72
C THR A 292 18.08 12.36 -33.63
N LEU A 293 17.85 12.00 -32.36
CA LEU A 293 18.12 12.87 -31.22
C LEU A 293 19.59 13.28 -31.13
N GLN A 294 20.51 12.33 -31.36
CA GLN A 294 21.95 12.60 -31.36
C GLN A 294 22.36 13.59 -32.45
N LYS A 295 21.75 13.51 -33.64
CA LYS A 295 22.01 14.43 -34.77
C LYS A 295 21.38 15.80 -34.62
N ALA A 296 20.34 15.94 -33.79
CA ALA A 296 19.68 17.23 -33.59
C ALA A 296 20.60 18.25 -32.90
N GLU A 297 21.54 17.77 -32.07
CA GLU A 297 22.56 18.56 -31.34
C GLU A 297 22.01 19.72 -30.47
N THR A 298 20.69 19.79 -30.25
CA THR A 298 20.03 20.78 -29.39
C THR A 298 20.17 20.44 -27.91
N GLU A 299 20.02 21.44 -27.03
CA GLU A 299 20.06 21.25 -25.58
C GLU A 299 18.96 20.27 -25.11
N SER A 300 17.73 20.47 -25.54
CA SER A 300 16.60 19.60 -25.19
C SER A 300 16.78 18.15 -25.67
N ALA A 301 17.48 17.93 -26.80
CA ALA A 301 17.79 16.59 -27.26
C ALA A 301 18.88 15.92 -26.41
N ARG A 302 19.87 16.69 -25.91
CA ARG A 302 20.88 16.19 -24.95
C ARG A 302 20.22 15.83 -23.62
N ASP A 303 19.35 16.70 -23.12
CA ASP A 303 18.60 16.46 -21.88
C ASP A 303 17.73 15.19 -22.01
N ALA A 304 17.04 15.00 -23.14
CA ALA A 304 16.28 13.79 -23.42
C ALA A 304 17.16 12.52 -23.47
N LEU A 305 18.33 12.60 -24.10
CA LEU A 305 19.29 11.49 -24.20
C LEU A 305 19.90 11.11 -22.84
N GLU A 306 20.05 12.07 -21.94
CA GLU A 306 20.54 11.85 -20.57
C GLU A 306 19.43 11.33 -19.64
N LEU A 307 18.20 11.85 -19.76
CA LEU A 307 17.07 11.47 -18.92
C LEU A 307 16.64 10.00 -19.15
N LEU A 308 16.61 9.55 -20.40
CA LEU A 308 16.13 8.22 -20.77
C LEU A 308 16.83 7.06 -20.03
N PRO A 309 18.17 6.95 -20.00
CA PRO A 309 18.86 5.89 -19.27
C PRO A 309 18.71 6.00 -17.75
N VAL A 310 18.61 7.24 -17.23
CA VAL A 310 18.39 7.53 -15.80
C VAL A 310 17.01 7.01 -15.36
N LEU A 311 15.95 7.28 -16.12
CA LEU A 311 14.61 6.73 -15.86
C LEU A 311 14.58 5.20 -15.92
N ALA A 312 15.38 4.58 -16.79
CA ALA A 312 15.47 3.13 -16.93
C ALA A 312 16.14 2.41 -15.75
N VAL A 313 16.71 3.15 -14.79
CA VAL A 313 17.26 2.58 -13.55
C VAL A 313 16.15 2.14 -12.59
N CYS A 314 15.07 2.91 -12.55
CA CYS A 314 13.90 2.68 -11.71
C CYS A 314 12.98 1.60 -12.31
N ALA A 315 11.92 1.20 -11.61
CA ALA A 315 10.88 0.34 -12.18
C ALA A 315 10.20 1.00 -13.41
N PRO A 316 9.69 0.21 -14.39
CA PRO A 316 9.01 0.74 -15.59
C PRO A 316 7.67 1.43 -15.29
N ASN A 317 7.22 1.37 -14.03
CA ASN A 317 5.94 1.86 -13.54
C ASN A 317 5.86 3.40 -13.57
N VAL A 318 4.74 3.94 -13.11
CA VAL A 318 4.47 5.38 -13.13
C VAL A 318 5.32 6.12 -12.10
N LEU A 319 6.28 6.91 -12.58
CA LEU A 319 7.15 7.78 -11.79
C LEU A 319 6.60 9.22 -11.75
N PRO A 320 6.31 9.78 -10.57
CA PRO A 320 5.92 11.18 -10.43
C PRO A 320 7.06 12.14 -10.82
N MET A 321 6.78 13.14 -11.67
CA MET A 321 7.80 14.13 -12.08
C MET A 321 8.16 15.12 -10.97
N GLN A 322 7.31 15.24 -9.94
CA GLN A 322 7.60 16.05 -8.75
C GLN A 322 8.86 15.57 -8.01
N LEU A 323 9.27 14.30 -8.19
CA LEU A 323 10.49 13.76 -7.60
C LEU A 323 11.73 14.63 -7.91
N PHE A 324 11.79 15.21 -9.11
CA PHE A 324 12.90 16.06 -9.55
C PHE A 324 12.89 17.43 -8.87
N GLU A 325 11.71 18.00 -8.65
CA GLU A 325 11.56 19.25 -7.90
C GLU A 325 11.93 19.05 -6.42
N MET A 326 11.48 17.94 -5.83
CA MET A 326 11.84 17.57 -4.45
C MET A 326 13.35 17.38 -4.31
N ALA A 327 13.99 16.73 -5.28
CA ALA A 327 15.44 16.57 -5.32
C ALA A 327 16.17 17.93 -5.43
N TRP A 328 15.67 18.86 -6.25
CA TRP A 328 16.22 20.20 -6.34
C TRP A 328 16.15 20.94 -5.00
N ARG A 329 15.00 20.90 -4.32
CA ARG A 329 14.82 21.53 -3.00
C ARG A 329 15.74 20.93 -1.94
N GLY A 330 15.83 19.59 -1.88
CA GLY A 330 16.71 18.89 -0.95
C GLY A 330 18.20 19.14 -1.21
N ALA A 331 18.59 19.37 -2.46
CA ALA A 331 19.96 19.76 -2.78
C ALA A 331 20.27 21.21 -2.37
N GLN A 332 19.26 22.10 -2.34
CA GLN A 332 19.44 23.49 -1.90
C GLN A 332 19.59 23.64 -0.39
N SER A 333 18.76 22.92 0.39
CA SER A 333 18.86 22.89 1.86
C SER A 333 20.23 22.41 2.31
N ASP A 334 20.75 21.35 1.70
CA ASP A 334 22.09 20.82 2.00
C ASP A 334 23.22 21.76 1.58
N ASN A 335 23.03 22.62 0.57
CA ASN A 335 24.01 23.65 0.20
C ASN A 335 24.03 24.84 1.18
N ALA A 336 22.92 25.12 1.88
CA ALA A 336 22.78 26.31 2.73
C ALA A 336 23.29 26.13 4.17
N ASP A 337 23.31 24.91 4.72
CA ASP A 337 23.52 24.64 6.16
C ASP A 337 24.82 23.88 6.52
N ASN A 338 25.87 23.98 5.69
CA ASN A 338 27.06 23.11 5.74
C ASN A 338 28.11 23.41 6.86
N ALA A 339 27.69 23.85 8.06
CA ALA A 339 28.63 24.04 9.17
C ALA A 339 28.50 23.01 10.31
N ASP A 340 27.30 22.45 10.57
CA ASP A 340 27.05 21.73 11.84
C ASP A 340 26.40 20.33 11.70
N LYS A 341 26.18 19.79 10.49
CA LYS A 341 25.69 18.41 10.32
C LYS A 341 26.83 17.39 10.45
N GLU A 342 27.27 17.09 11.67
CA GLU A 342 28.11 15.91 11.99
C GLU A 342 27.30 14.58 11.96
N GLU A 343 26.37 14.43 11.01
CA GLU A 343 25.63 13.19 10.82
C GLU A 343 26.46 12.19 10.01
N PRO A 344 26.68 10.95 10.50
CA PRO A 344 27.33 9.91 9.70
C PRO A 344 26.43 9.54 8.49
N LEU A 345 27.03 9.49 7.30
CA LEU A 345 26.37 9.15 6.01
C LEU A 345 25.37 10.21 5.49
N SER A 346 25.74 11.48 5.57
CA SER A 346 25.03 12.59 4.95
C SER A 346 25.32 12.74 3.45
N LEU A 347 24.39 13.35 2.72
CA LEU A 347 24.63 13.83 1.36
C LEU A 347 25.51 15.09 1.41
N GLY A 348 26.13 15.44 0.29
CA GLY A 348 27.09 16.54 0.24
C GLY A 348 27.42 16.94 -1.18
N GLN A 349 28.36 17.87 -1.36
CA GLN A 349 28.63 18.50 -2.66
C GLN A 349 28.88 17.49 -3.79
N TRP A 350 29.60 16.39 -3.52
CA TRP A 350 29.82 15.37 -4.54
C TRP A 350 28.51 14.83 -5.13
N HIS A 351 27.48 14.63 -4.28
CA HIS A 351 26.17 14.15 -4.68
C HIS A 351 25.40 15.22 -5.47
N VAL A 352 25.52 16.49 -5.09
CA VAL A 352 24.96 17.63 -5.83
C VAL A 352 25.55 17.68 -7.25
N ASP A 353 26.87 17.48 -7.37
CA ASP A 353 27.56 17.46 -8.67
C ASP A 353 27.14 16.28 -9.57
N GLN A 354 26.52 15.24 -9.01
CA GLN A 354 25.98 14.12 -9.79
C GLN A 354 24.57 14.40 -10.33
N LEU A 355 23.88 15.45 -9.89
CA LEU A 355 22.55 15.76 -10.41
C LEU A 355 22.64 16.16 -11.89
N MET A 356 21.61 15.83 -12.66
CA MET A 356 21.60 16.14 -14.09
C MET A 356 21.63 17.66 -14.31
N PRO A 357 22.29 18.16 -15.37
CA PRO A 357 22.41 19.60 -15.65
C PRO A 357 21.09 20.36 -15.81
N MET A 358 19.98 19.65 -16.02
CA MET A 358 18.63 20.23 -16.05
C MET A 358 18.09 20.58 -14.65
N ILE A 359 18.66 20.00 -13.59
CA ILE A 359 18.36 20.31 -12.19
C ILE A 359 19.32 21.42 -11.74
N GLN A 360 18.94 22.67 -11.99
CA GLN A 360 19.78 23.84 -11.72
C GLN A 360 19.75 24.23 -10.23
N VAL A 361 20.51 23.52 -9.40
CA VAL A 361 20.52 23.70 -7.93
C VAL A 361 20.88 25.12 -7.50
N ASP A 362 21.75 25.82 -8.25
CA ASP A 362 22.15 27.20 -7.96
C ASP A 362 21.09 28.27 -8.33
N SER A 363 19.98 27.88 -8.97
CA SER A 363 18.89 28.80 -9.33
C SER A 363 18.06 29.17 -8.11
N ASP A 364 17.54 30.40 -8.03
CA ASP A 364 16.63 30.80 -6.95
C ASP A 364 15.26 30.08 -7.00
N GLN A 365 14.89 29.53 -8.17
CA GLN A 365 13.60 28.89 -8.39
C GLN A 365 13.73 27.64 -9.27
N TRP A 366 12.88 26.65 -9.00
CA TRP A 366 12.72 25.46 -9.83
C TRP A 366 12.09 25.83 -11.17
N ASP A 367 12.80 25.60 -12.27
CA ASP A 367 12.27 25.72 -13.62
C ASP A 367 12.00 24.32 -14.22
N PRO A 368 10.73 23.89 -14.33
CA PRO A 368 10.40 22.60 -14.90
C PRO A 368 10.58 22.54 -16.43
N PHE A 369 10.82 23.67 -17.11
CA PHE A 369 10.79 23.76 -18.57
C PHE A 369 11.72 22.75 -19.24
N ARG A 370 12.99 22.67 -18.85
CA ARG A 370 13.97 21.76 -19.46
C ARG A 370 13.57 20.30 -19.29
N LEU A 371 13.15 19.92 -18.09
CA LEU A 371 12.69 18.57 -17.78
C LEU A 371 11.44 18.21 -18.59
N MET A 372 10.44 19.10 -18.63
CA MET A 372 9.20 18.88 -19.38
C MET A 372 9.45 18.82 -20.89
N GLU A 373 10.37 19.62 -21.42
CA GLU A 373 10.73 19.60 -22.83
C GLU A 373 11.48 18.31 -23.20
N ALA A 374 12.38 17.82 -22.34
CA ALA A 374 13.03 16.53 -22.51
C ALA A 374 12.02 15.36 -22.50
N VAL A 375 11.07 15.37 -21.55
CA VAL A 375 9.97 14.40 -21.48
C VAL A 375 9.11 14.46 -22.73
N ARG A 376 8.71 15.66 -23.17
CA ARG A 376 7.90 15.88 -24.37
C ARG A 376 8.60 15.33 -25.61
N ILE A 377 9.90 15.56 -25.75
CA ILE A 377 10.70 15.00 -26.86
C ILE A 377 10.69 13.47 -26.82
N LEU A 378 10.91 12.85 -25.65
CA LEU A 378 10.87 11.38 -25.56
C LEU A 378 9.46 10.82 -25.83
N GLU A 379 8.42 11.55 -25.45
CA GLU A 379 7.02 11.22 -25.74
C GLU A 379 6.68 11.33 -27.23
N THR A 380 7.24 12.29 -27.99
CA THR A 380 6.99 12.37 -29.44
C THR A 380 7.52 11.15 -30.18
N PHE A 381 8.57 10.51 -29.67
CA PHE A 381 9.10 9.22 -30.16
C PHE A 381 8.40 7.99 -29.55
N ALA A 382 7.37 8.19 -28.71
CA ALA A 382 6.67 7.15 -27.95
C ALA A 382 7.61 6.27 -27.10
N LEU A 383 8.72 6.85 -26.62
CA LEU A 383 9.65 6.20 -25.69
C LEU A 383 9.17 6.32 -24.24
N LEU A 384 8.46 7.41 -23.93
CA LEU A 384 7.76 7.64 -22.66
C LEU A 384 6.26 7.80 -22.89
N SER A 385 5.48 7.57 -21.85
CA SER A 385 4.06 7.94 -21.78
C SER A 385 3.84 8.87 -20.60
N THR A 386 3.20 10.01 -20.83
CA THR A 386 2.84 10.96 -19.77
C THR A 386 1.40 10.74 -19.33
N ASN A 387 1.16 10.84 -18.03
CA ASN A 387 -0.18 10.85 -17.44
C ASN A 387 -0.31 12.09 -16.56
N MET A 388 -1.37 12.86 -16.79
CA MET A 388 -1.79 13.95 -15.92
C MET A 388 -2.80 13.42 -14.93
N ASP A 389 -2.50 13.53 -13.65
CA ASP A 389 -3.44 13.20 -12.60
C ASP A 389 -4.47 14.33 -12.47
N THR A 390 -5.73 14.03 -12.78
CA THR A 390 -6.81 15.02 -12.90
C THR A 390 -7.15 15.69 -11.56
N ASP A 391 -6.87 15.00 -10.44
CA ASP A 391 -7.24 15.45 -9.10
C ASP A 391 -6.13 16.30 -8.44
N SER A 392 -4.86 16.06 -8.81
CA SER A 392 -3.70 16.75 -8.23
C SER A 392 -3.00 17.72 -9.17
N GLY A 393 -3.31 17.69 -10.48
CA GLY A 393 -2.64 18.49 -11.50
C GLY A 393 -1.18 18.08 -11.75
N ARG A 394 -0.73 16.95 -11.20
CA ARG A 394 0.67 16.52 -11.24
C ARG A 394 0.94 15.62 -12.44
N SER A 395 2.09 15.85 -13.08
CA SER A 395 2.57 15.05 -14.21
C SER A 395 3.34 13.83 -13.73
N SER A 396 3.14 12.70 -14.41
CA SER A 396 3.88 11.47 -14.19
C SER A 396 4.29 10.84 -15.51
N VAL A 397 5.38 10.09 -15.49
CA VAL A 397 5.93 9.40 -16.65
C VAL A 397 5.97 7.90 -16.41
N SER A 398 5.83 7.12 -17.48
CA SER A 398 6.05 5.67 -17.43
C SER A 398 6.77 5.20 -18.68
N MET A 399 7.46 4.08 -18.57
CA MET A 399 8.13 3.42 -19.68
C MET A 399 7.43 2.11 -20.00
N HIS A 400 7.13 1.87 -21.27
CA HIS A 400 6.73 0.53 -21.66
C HIS A 400 7.86 -0.46 -21.30
N PRO A 401 7.58 -1.64 -20.71
CA PRO A 401 8.62 -2.56 -20.21
C PRO A 401 9.69 -2.95 -21.24
N LEU A 402 9.33 -3.01 -22.52
CA LEU A 402 10.29 -3.26 -23.61
C LEU A 402 11.22 -2.06 -23.89
N VAL A 403 10.71 -0.82 -23.79
CA VAL A 403 11.53 0.40 -23.92
C VAL A 403 12.45 0.50 -22.71
N HIS A 404 11.93 0.23 -21.52
CA HIS A 404 12.71 0.17 -20.28
C HIS A 404 13.87 -0.84 -20.38
N ALA A 405 13.57 -2.09 -20.76
CA ALA A 405 14.58 -3.12 -20.96
C ALA A 405 15.60 -2.73 -22.03
N TRP A 406 15.15 -2.19 -23.16
CA TRP A 406 16.06 -1.71 -24.21
C TRP A 406 16.98 -0.58 -23.72
N ALA A 407 16.43 0.44 -23.05
CA ALA A 407 17.18 1.58 -22.54
C ALA A 407 18.22 1.16 -21.50
N ARG A 408 17.91 0.14 -20.68
CA ARG A 408 18.84 -0.47 -19.72
C ARG A 408 19.92 -1.32 -20.41
N ASP A 409 19.54 -2.18 -21.34
CA ASP A 409 20.45 -3.07 -22.10
C ASP A 409 21.39 -2.29 -23.03
N ARG A 410 20.98 -1.08 -23.41
CA ARG A 410 21.76 -0.16 -24.23
C ARG A 410 22.98 0.40 -23.52
N GLN A 411 22.95 0.46 -22.21
CA GLN A 411 24.01 1.05 -21.41
C GLN A 411 25.15 0.05 -21.21
N GLU A 412 26.38 0.52 -21.36
CA GLU A 412 27.56 -0.24 -20.93
C GLU A 412 27.62 -0.26 -19.39
N LYS A 413 28.35 -1.21 -18.80
CA LYS A 413 28.41 -1.36 -17.33
C LYS A 413 28.76 -0.06 -16.59
N HIS A 414 29.70 0.73 -17.13
CA HIS A 414 30.09 2.00 -16.51
C HIS A 414 28.99 3.07 -16.66
N SER A 415 28.30 3.13 -17.80
CA SER A 415 27.16 4.04 -18.00
C SER A 415 25.94 3.66 -17.16
N GLN A 416 25.77 2.36 -16.87
CA GLN A 416 24.75 1.85 -15.96
C GLN A 416 24.99 2.35 -14.53
N HIS A 417 26.26 2.36 -14.08
CA HIS A 417 26.66 2.93 -12.80
C HIS A 417 26.40 4.44 -12.75
N ASP A 418 26.81 5.22 -13.76
CA ASP A 418 26.56 6.67 -13.84
C ASP A 418 25.06 7.01 -13.77
N SER A 419 24.25 6.30 -14.55
CA SER A 419 22.79 6.49 -14.53
C SER A 419 22.18 6.12 -13.18
N TRP A 420 22.71 5.07 -12.53
CA TRP A 420 22.28 4.66 -11.20
C TRP A 420 22.61 5.70 -10.14
N ILE A 421 23.81 6.28 -10.18
CA ILE A 421 24.22 7.37 -9.29
C ILE A 421 23.32 8.59 -9.46
N LYS A 422 23.08 9.02 -10.71
CA LYS A 422 22.19 10.16 -11.02
C LYS A 422 20.79 9.97 -10.44
N MET A 423 20.17 8.82 -10.72
CA MET A 423 18.84 8.51 -10.19
C MET A 423 18.86 8.35 -8.66
N GLY A 424 19.92 7.73 -8.13
CA GLY A 424 20.14 7.55 -6.71
C GLY A 424 20.22 8.88 -5.96
N CYS A 425 20.97 9.85 -6.46
CA CYS A 425 21.02 11.20 -5.91
C CYS A 425 19.67 11.91 -5.98
N ILE A 426 18.92 11.78 -7.09
CA ILE A 426 17.56 12.34 -7.20
C ILE A 426 16.65 11.78 -6.11
N VAL A 427 16.63 10.46 -5.94
CA VAL A 427 15.86 9.78 -4.89
C VAL A 427 16.33 10.20 -3.50
N ALA A 428 17.65 10.24 -3.26
CA ALA A 428 18.22 10.56 -1.97
C ALA A 428 17.93 12.01 -1.54
N PHE A 429 18.13 13.01 -2.41
CA PHE A 429 17.80 14.41 -2.08
C PHE A 429 16.31 14.64 -1.92
N SER A 430 15.47 13.96 -2.72
CA SER A 430 14.02 14.10 -2.58
C SER A 430 13.46 13.55 -1.26
N SER A 431 14.28 12.80 -0.50
CA SER A 431 13.88 12.10 0.73
C SER A 431 13.66 13.01 1.94
N GLU A 432 14.07 14.27 1.85
CA GLU A 432 13.90 15.30 2.89
C GLU A 432 12.42 15.70 3.09
N GLU A 433 11.62 15.74 2.02
CA GLU A 433 10.20 16.09 2.08
C GLU A 433 9.34 14.89 2.57
N LYS A 434 9.38 14.62 3.88
CA LYS A 434 8.77 13.44 4.51
C LYS A 434 7.27 13.26 4.17
N GLU A 435 6.49 14.34 4.15
CA GLU A 435 5.05 14.30 3.88
C GLU A 435 4.69 13.97 2.42
N ALA A 436 5.56 14.31 1.47
CA ALA A 436 5.31 14.04 0.06
C ALA A 436 5.43 12.54 -0.22
N TRP A 437 6.41 11.88 0.39
CA TRP A 437 6.66 10.44 0.22
C TRP A 437 5.53 9.56 0.76
N THR A 438 4.94 9.90 1.90
CA THR A 438 3.82 9.12 2.47
C THR A 438 2.56 9.13 1.60
N ARG A 439 2.42 10.14 0.72
CA ARG A 439 1.29 10.25 -0.23
C ARG A 439 1.52 9.51 -1.55
N HIS A 440 2.73 9.01 -1.80
CA HIS A 440 3.12 8.43 -3.08
C HIS A 440 3.50 6.94 -2.96
N GLU A 441 2.52 6.06 -2.72
CA GLU A 441 2.73 4.60 -2.71
C GLU A 441 3.42 4.08 -3.99
N ARG A 442 3.23 4.77 -5.11
CA ARG A 442 3.85 4.45 -6.41
C ARG A 442 5.39 4.51 -6.39
N LEU A 443 6.00 5.27 -5.47
CA LEU A 443 7.46 5.38 -5.36
C LEU A 443 8.13 4.12 -4.79
N ARG A 444 7.38 3.27 -4.08
CA ARG A 444 7.92 2.03 -3.47
C ARG A 444 8.64 1.16 -4.49
N ALA A 445 7.97 0.85 -5.61
CA ALA A 445 8.52 0.00 -6.66
C ALA A 445 9.81 0.58 -7.28
N HIS A 446 9.94 1.91 -7.33
CA HIS A 446 11.13 2.56 -7.88
C HIS A 446 12.32 2.47 -6.92
N VAL A 447 12.11 2.68 -5.60
CA VAL A 447 13.17 2.54 -4.59
C VAL A 447 13.60 1.08 -4.43
N GLU A 448 12.64 0.14 -4.45
CA GLU A 448 12.93 -1.30 -4.42
C GLU A 448 13.73 -1.72 -5.65
N ALA A 449 13.34 -1.25 -6.85
CA ALA A 449 14.10 -1.50 -8.07
C ALA A 449 15.52 -0.94 -7.96
N LEU A 450 15.69 0.32 -7.53
CA LEU A 450 16.99 0.98 -7.38
C LEU A 450 17.92 0.22 -6.42
N THR A 451 17.40 -0.25 -5.30
CA THR A 451 18.16 -0.97 -4.24
C THR A 451 18.38 -2.45 -4.56
N SER A 452 17.68 -3.01 -5.55
CA SER A 452 17.83 -4.40 -6.00
C SER A 452 18.98 -4.60 -6.99
N TRP A 453 19.63 -3.53 -7.46
CA TRP A 453 20.77 -3.65 -8.38
C TRP A 453 21.92 -4.46 -7.78
N ASP A 454 22.77 -5.02 -8.66
CA ASP A 454 23.94 -5.78 -8.23
C ASP A 454 24.96 -4.87 -7.53
N MET A 455 25.49 -5.31 -6.38
CA MET A 455 26.39 -4.49 -5.57
C MET A 455 27.67 -4.16 -6.33
N HIS A 456 28.21 -5.09 -7.12
CA HIS A 456 29.41 -4.80 -7.93
C HIS A 456 29.16 -3.76 -9.03
N CYS A 457 27.92 -3.62 -9.50
CA CYS A 457 27.54 -2.57 -10.44
C CYS A 457 27.36 -1.22 -9.73
N MET A 458 26.75 -1.19 -8.54
CA MET A 458 26.56 0.05 -7.75
C MET A 458 27.86 0.65 -7.23
N PHE A 459 28.84 -0.20 -6.87
CA PHE A 459 30.13 0.21 -6.30
C PHE A 459 31.27 0.19 -7.35
N ALA A 460 30.92 0.24 -8.64
CA ALA A 460 31.86 -0.09 -9.72
C ALA A 460 33.00 0.92 -9.89
N SER A 461 32.73 2.21 -9.71
CA SER A 461 33.66 3.28 -10.11
C SER A 461 33.87 4.38 -9.07
N ASP A 462 33.00 4.47 -8.05
CA ASP A 462 33.03 5.54 -7.06
C ASP A 462 33.38 5.04 -5.65
N PRO A 463 33.86 5.93 -4.76
CA PRO A 463 34.15 5.58 -3.38
C PRO A 463 32.94 4.96 -2.67
N PRO A 464 33.13 3.86 -1.91
CA PRO A 464 32.01 3.19 -1.23
C PRO A 464 31.19 4.10 -0.31
N MET A 465 31.82 5.14 0.26
CA MET A 465 31.16 6.11 1.12
C MET A 465 29.99 6.81 0.41
N HIS A 466 30.21 7.36 -0.78
CA HIS A 466 29.17 8.10 -1.50
C HIS A 466 28.00 7.20 -1.93
N VAL A 467 28.31 6.02 -2.46
CA VAL A 467 27.29 5.03 -2.85
C VAL A 467 26.46 4.61 -1.63
N THR A 468 27.12 4.45 -0.49
CA THR A 468 26.45 4.10 0.77
C THR A 468 25.57 5.23 1.30
N CYS A 469 25.96 6.50 1.17
CA CYS A 469 25.08 7.63 1.51
C CYS A 469 23.76 7.57 0.73
N ILE A 470 23.83 7.31 -0.58
CA ILE A 470 22.63 7.12 -1.42
C ILE A 470 21.78 5.96 -0.91
N LEU A 471 22.38 4.79 -0.68
CA LEU A 471 21.67 3.59 -0.21
C LEU A 471 21.09 3.76 1.20
N HIS A 472 21.78 4.50 2.08
CA HIS A 472 21.32 4.83 3.41
C HIS A 472 20.02 5.66 3.35
N GLN A 473 19.98 6.71 2.52
CA GLN A 473 18.75 7.49 2.32
C GLN A 473 17.61 6.66 1.71
N CYS A 474 17.93 5.78 0.75
CA CYS A 474 16.95 4.84 0.19
C CYS A 474 16.42 3.88 1.26
N GLY A 475 17.28 3.40 2.16
CA GLY A 475 16.91 2.50 3.25
C GLY A 475 15.94 3.14 4.23
N TRP A 476 16.13 4.42 4.57
CA TRP A 476 15.16 5.19 5.36
C TRP A 476 13.81 5.31 4.67
N GLN A 477 13.76 5.47 3.34
CA GLN A 477 12.49 5.47 2.61
C GLN A 477 11.82 4.10 2.62
N LEU A 478 12.59 3.01 2.45
CA LEU A 478 12.04 1.65 2.54
C LEU A 478 11.40 1.39 3.91
N ARG A 479 12.06 1.83 5.00
CA ARG A 479 11.51 1.76 6.37
C ARG A 479 10.18 2.52 6.49
N ARG A 480 10.14 3.78 6.03
CA ARG A 480 8.91 4.61 6.05
C ARG A 480 7.76 3.96 5.27
N MET A 481 8.09 3.27 4.18
CA MET A 481 7.11 2.55 3.35
C MET A 481 6.73 1.17 3.90
N ARG A 482 7.27 0.77 5.07
CA ARG A 482 7.11 -0.55 5.70
C ARG A 482 7.55 -1.72 4.82
N SER A 483 8.59 -1.51 3.99
CA SER A 483 9.22 -2.57 3.19
C SER A 483 10.37 -3.21 3.98
N ASP A 484 10.03 -3.72 5.18
CA ASP A 484 11.00 -4.10 6.22
C ASP A 484 11.85 -5.32 5.80
N ALA A 485 11.26 -6.25 5.06
CA ALA A 485 11.96 -7.42 4.52
C ALA A 485 12.99 -7.02 3.44
N HIS A 486 12.61 -6.11 2.53
CA HIS A 486 13.49 -5.64 1.47
C HIS A 486 14.66 -4.83 2.03
N LEU A 487 14.38 -3.97 3.02
CA LEU A 487 15.40 -3.23 3.75
C LEU A 487 16.40 -4.16 4.43
N SER A 488 15.94 -5.23 5.09
CA SER A 488 16.84 -6.20 5.71
C SER A 488 17.76 -6.89 4.71
N VAL A 489 17.23 -7.28 3.54
CA VAL A 489 18.03 -7.88 2.47
C VAL A 489 19.06 -6.89 1.93
N LEU A 490 18.67 -5.62 1.74
CA LEU A 490 19.56 -4.56 1.33
C LEU A 490 20.72 -4.38 2.33
N LEU A 491 20.41 -4.21 3.61
CA LEU A 491 21.41 -3.98 4.66
C LEU A 491 22.38 -5.16 4.78
N LYS A 492 21.88 -6.40 4.77
CA LYS A 492 22.73 -7.61 4.79
C LYS A 492 23.69 -7.67 3.60
N ARG A 493 23.19 -7.36 2.39
CA ARG A 493 24.02 -7.33 1.18
C ARG A 493 25.07 -6.22 1.23
N LEU A 494 24.69 -5.05 1.75
CA LEU A 494 25.55 -3.87 1.85
C LEU A 494 26.68 -4.08 2.88
N LEU A 495 26.35 -4.55 4.08
CA LEU A 495 27.33 -4.86 5.12
C LEU A 495 28.32 -5.93 4.64
N ALA A 496 27.83 -7.00 4.02
CA ALA A 496 28.67 -8.04 3.45
C ALA A 496 29.59 -7.51 2.33
N HIS A 497 29.12 -6.59 1.49
CA HIS A 497 29.91 -5.98 0.43
C HIS A 497 31.03 -5.08 0.99
N LEU A 498 30.73 -4.34 2.04
CA LEU A 498 31.70 -3.45 2.72
C LEU A 498 32.67 -4.21 3.64
N GLY A 499 32.44 -5.51 3.88
CA GLY A 499 33.25 -6.32 4.79
C GLY A 499 33.00 -5.99 6.27
N LEU A 500 31.82 -5.45 6.57
CA LEU A 500 31.40 -5.01 7.89
C LEU A 500 30.74 -6.14 8.68
N ASN A 501 30.78 -6.06 10.00
CA ASN A 501 30.30 -7.08 10.91
C ASN A 501 29.64 -6.47 12.16
N ASP A 502 28.53 -7.07 12.59
CA ASP A 502 27.74 -6.58 13.71
C ASP A 502 28.49 -6.59 15.05
N SER A 503 29.60 -7.35 15.15
CA SER A 503 30.42 -7.45 16.35
C SER A 503 31.47 -6.35 16.52
N THR A 504 31.86 -5.66 15.45
CA THR A 504 32.84 -4.56 15.52
C THR A 504 32.36 -3.40 14.66
N ILE A 505 31.72 -2.43 15.32
CA ILE A 505 31.14 -1.27 14.67
C ILE A 505 32.22 -0.26 14.28
N ASP A 506 32.29 -0.01 12.97
CA ASP A 506 33.16 1.00 12.39
C ASP A 506 32.50 2.39 12.41
N GLN A 507 33.22 3.38 12.97
CA GLN A 507 32.73 4.74 13.18
C GLN A 507 32.13 5.41 11.91
N PRO A 508 32.74 5.30 10.70
CA PRO A 508 32.17 5.95 9.51
C PRO A 508 30.81 5.40 9.09
N TRP A 509 30.46 4.19 9.55
CA TRP A 509 29.27 3.44 9.13
C TRP A 509 28.20 3.37 10.21
N LEU A 510 28.31 4.16 11.29
CA LEU A 510 27.35 4.17 12.39
C LEU A 510 25.89 4.34 11.92
N GLY A 511 25.66 5.16 10.88
CA GLY A 511 24.32 5.33 10.30
C GLY A 511 23.71 4.03 9.75
N LEU A 512 24.51 3.13 9.17
CA LEU A 512 24.03 1.83 8.68
C LEU A 512 23.60 0.92 9.83
N TYR A 513 24.39 0.84 10.89
CA TYR A 513 24.07 0.02 12.06
C TYR A 513 22.85 0.57 12.81
N SER A 514 22.71 1.88 12.91
CA SER A 514 21.50 2.51 13.47
C SER A 514 20.24 2.17 12.67
N LEU A 515 20.34 2.21 11.33
CA LEU A 515 19.24 1.84 10.43
C LEU A 515 18.92 0.33 10.50
N GLN A 516 19.94 -0.52 10.68
CA GLN A 516 19.76 -1.96 10.90
C GLN A 516 19.07 -2.25 12.23
N ALA A 517 19.47 -1.58 13.31
CA ALA A 517 18.81 -1.73 14.61
C ALA A 517 17.33 -1.37 14.52
N GLU A 518 16.98 -0.28 13.82
CA GLU A 518 15.58 0.09 13.57
C GLU A 518 14.82 -0.94 12.73
N ASN A 519 15.44 -1.49 11.69
CA ASN A 519 14.80 -2.50 10.87
C ASN A 519 14.55 -3.80 11.65
N CYS A 520 15.46 -4.19 12.56
CA CYS A 520 15.27 -5.32 13.47
C CYS A 520 14.12 -5.06 14.44
N ASP A 521 14.07 -3.87 15.03
CA ASP A 521 13.01 -3.43 15.95
C ASP A 521 11.62 -3.47 15.27
N ASP A 522 11.49 -2.88 14.08
CA ASP A 522 10.26 -2.89 13.28
C ASP A 522 9.75 -4.29 12.92
N ARG A 523 10.63 -5.28 12.91
CA ARG A 523 10.34 -6.69 12.61
C ARG A 523 10.09 -7.53 13.87
N GLY A 524 10.29 -6.97 15.06
CA GLY A 524 10.20 -7.67 16.34
C GLY A 524 11.45 -8.47 16.71
N ASP A 525 12.56 -8.30 16.00
CA ASP A 525 13.85 -8.93 16.27
C ASP A 525 14.60 -8.16 17.39
N PHE A 526 13.92 -7.90 18.52
CA PHE A 526 14.36 -6.95 19.56
C PHE A 526 15.75 -7.24 20.15
N ARG A 527 16.12 -8.52 20.28
CA ARG A 527 17.44 -8.89 20.81
C ARG A 527 18.58 -8.41 19.92
N GLU A 528 18.42 -8.52 18.61
CA GLU A 528 19.43 -8.06 17.65
C GLU A 528 19.51 -6.53 17.67
N ALA A 529 18.35 -5.86 17.68
CA ALA A 529 18.26 -4.41 17.80
C ALA A 529 18.97 -3.86 19.05
N ILE A 530 18.73 -4.48 20.22
CA ILE A 530 19.40 -4.13 21.49
C ILE A 530 20.92 -4.25 21.35
N THR A 531 21.42 -5.38 20.85
CA THR A 531 22.88 -5.60 20.72
C THR A 531 23.54 -4.60 19.79
N LEU A 532 22.88 -4.24 18.67
CA LEU A 532 23.37 -3.24 17.75
C LEU A 532 23.40 -1.85 18.39
N CYS A 533 22.31 -1.46 19.08
CA CYS A 533 22.25 -0.18 19.79
C CYS A 533 23.33 -0.07 20.88
N GLU A 534 23.58 -1.13 21.65
CA GLU A 534 24.65 -1.15 22.67
C GLU A 534 26.05 -0.97 22.07
N GLU A 535 26.36 -1.66 20.97
CA GLU A 535 27.65 -1.50 20.30
C GLU A 535 27.79 -0.13 19.62
N VAL A 536 26.70 0.44 19.06
CA VAL A 536 26.70 1.80 18.51
C VAL A 536 26.97 2.80 19.62
N LEU A 537 26.30 2.66 20.77
CA LEU A 537 26.49 3.51 21.95
C LEU A 537 27.90 3.44 22.50
N LYS A 538 28.51 2.26 22.50
CA LYS A 538 29.90 2.07 22.94
C LYS A 538 30.86 2.88 22.07
N VAL A 539 30.72 2.85 20.75
CA VAL A 539 31.54 3.67 19.83
C VAL A 539 31.25 5.16 20.01
N GLN A 540 29.97 5.54 20.14
CA GLN A 540 29.59 6.93 20.38
C GLN A 540 30.13 7.45 21.72
N SER A 541 30.13 6.65 22.78
CA SER A 541 30.59 7.06 24.11
C SER A 541 32.09 7.39 24.18
N LEU A 542 32.89 6.83 23.26
CA LEU A 542 34.31 7.11 23.15
C LEU A 542 34.61 8.44 22.45
N ASN A 543 33.70 8.91 21.60
CA ASN A 543 33.93 10.04 20.69
C ASN A 543 33.02 11.24 20.98
N LEU A 544 31.84 11.02 21.58
CA LEU A 544 30.81 12.02 21.78
C LEU A 544 30.54 12.23 23.29
N PRO A 545 30.36 13.49 23.73
CA PRO A 545 29.92 13.79 25.09
C PRO A 545 28.60 13.12 25.46
N ASP A 546 28.36 12.95 26.76
CA ASP A 546 27.16 12.28 27.29
C ASP A 546 25.85 12.93 26.84
N GLY A 547 25.82 14.26 26.75
CA GLY A 547 24.66 15.01 26.25
C GLY A 547 24.62 15.25 24.75
N HIS A 548 25.43 14.55 23.96
CA HIS A 548 25.42 14.73 22.51
C HIS A 548 24.11 14.20 21.89
N PRO A 549 23.43 14.93 20.97
CA PRO A 549 22.14 14.53 20.40
C PRO A 549 22.11 13.10 19.84
N HIS A 550 23.11 12.69 19.05
CA HIS A 550 23.18 11.32 18.50
C HIS A 550 23.29 10.22 19.58
N ARG A 551 24.00 10.51 20.67
CA ARG A 551 24.12 9.57 21.79
C ARG A 551 22.80 9.44 22.54
N LEU A 552 22.16 10.57 22.85
CA LEU A 552 20.84 10.59 23.48
C LEU A 552 19.77 9.89 22.60
N SER A 553 19.80 10.11 21.29
CA SER A 553 18.89 9.44 20.34
C SER A 553 19.08 7.92 20.33
N THR A 554 20.32 7.44 20.36
CA THR A 554 20.61 6.00 20.40
C THR A 554 20.24 5.39 21.76
N GLN A 555 20.45 6.10 22.87
CA GLN A 555 20.03 5.66 24.21
C GLN A 555 18.51 5.57 24.33
N HIS A 556 17.80 6.57 23.82
CA HIS A 556 16.34 6.59 23.80
C HIS A 556 15.79 5.43 22.97
N ARG A 557 16.39 5.13 21.82
CA ARG A 557 16.02 3.97 21.01
C ARG A 557 16.23 2.67 21.76
N LEU A 558 17.40 2.50 22.39
CA LEU A 558 17.68 1.34 23.21
C LEU A 558 16.64 1.20 24.34
N ALA A 559 16.20 2.30 24.95
CA ALA A 559 15.14 2.28 25.94
C ALA A 559 13.79 1.83 25.34
N SER A 560 13.38 2.38 24.20
CA SER A 560 12.15 1.96 23.49
C SER A 560 12.16 0.46 23.18
N THR A 561 13.23 -0.03 22.54
CA THR A 561 13.36 -1.47 22.21
C THR A 561 13.36 -2.34 23.48
N ASN A 562 13.94 -1.86 24.58
CA ASN A 562 13.88 -2.56 25.87
C ASN A 562 12.46 -2.62 26.43
N LEU A 563 11.65 -1.56 26.30
CA LEU A 563 10.23 -1.58 26.68
C LEU A 563 9.46 -2.62 25.86
N ASP A 564 9.65 -2.64 24.55
CA ASP A 564 8.97 -3.57 23.64
C ASP A 564 9.38 -5.03 23.91
N ASN A 565 10.63 -5.26 24.33
CA ASN A 565 11.15 -6.56 24.73
C ASN A 565 10.79 -6.93 26.20
N GLY A 566 10.09 -6.07 26.94
CA GLY A 566 9.68 -6.29 28.33
C GLY A 566 10.77 -6.10 29.39
N GLN A 567 11.90 -5.48 29.04
CA GLN A 567 13.03 -5.15 29.91
C GLN A 567 12.85 -3.76 30.53
N PHE A 568 11.81 -3.62 31.36
CA PHE A 568 11.37 -2.31 31.89
C PHE A 568 12.44 -1.62 32.75
N ARG A 569 13.22 -2.36 33.54
CA ARG A 569 14.23 -1.77 34.44
C ARG A 569 15.37 -1.11 33.68
N GLU A 570 15.85 -1.79 32.64
CA GLU A 570 16.91 -1.29 31.77
C GLU A 570 16.45 -0.07 30.99
N ALA A 571 15.20 -0.10 30.48
CA ALA A 571 14.59 1.04 29.81
C ALA A 571 14.45 2.27 30.73
N ILE A 572 13.92 2.07 31.94
CA ILE A 572 13.75 3.14 32.93
C ILE A 572 15.10 3.76 33.28
N SER A 573 16.13 2.95 33.55
CA SER A 573 17.46 3.47 33.87
C SER A 573 18.05 4.34 32.74
N LEU A 574 17.81 3.99 31.48
CA LEU A 574 18.24 4.79 30.33
C LEU A 574 17.44 6.09 30.22
N LEU A 575 16.11 6.03 30.39
CA LEU A 575 15.23 7.20 30.32
C LEU A 575 15.52 8.19 31.46
N GLU A 576 15.74 7.72 32.69
CA GLU A 576 16.16 8.55 33.82
C GLU A 576 17.48 9.29 33.52
N HIS A 577 18.45 8.60 32.91
CA HIS A 577 19.71 9.20 32.50
C HIS A 577 19.51 10.31 31.44
N ILE A 578 18.68 10.04 30.43
CA ILE A 578 18.36 11.02 29.37
C ILE A 578 17.65 12.24 29.96
N VAL A 579 16.65 12.03 30.81
CA VAL A 579 15.92 13.12 31.50
C VAL A 579 16.88 13.94 32.35
N SER A 580 17.73 13.31 33.16
CA SER A 580 18.72 14.02 34.00
C SER A 580 19.68 14.90 33.19
N ILE A 581 20.11 14.44 32.01
CA ILE A 581 20.93 15.26 31.11
C ILE A 581 20.10 16.43 30.57
N ARG A 582 18.90 16.15 30.03
CA ARG A 582 18.03 17.16 29.41
C ARG A 582 17.62 18.23 30.42
N GLU A 583 17.33 17.88 31.68
CA GLU A 583 17.04 18.82 32.78
C GLU A 583 18.20 19.79 33.06
N ARG A 584 19.46 19.33 32.89
CA ARG A 584 20.64 20.16 33.10
C ARG A 584 20.96 21.08 31.92
N THR A 585 20.52 20.72 30.71
CA THR A 585 20.88 21.42 29.46
C THR A 585 19.75 22.24 28.87
N LEU A 586 18.50 21.86 29.11
CA LEU A 586 17.30 22.46 28.53
C LEU A 586 16.50 23.18 29.62
N ARG A 587 15.60 24.07 29.19
CA ARG A 587 14.62 24.69 30.10
C ARG A 587 13.54 23.68 30.46
N GLU A 588 12.88 23.89 31.60
CA GLU A 588 11.80 23.02 32.10
C GLU A 588 10.64 22.87 31.10
N ASP A 589 10.39 23.87 30.27
CA ASP A 589 9.32 23.91 29.26
C ASP A 589 9.76 23.45 27.86
N HIS A 590 10.98 22.95 27.71
CA HIS A 590 11.50 22.54 26.41
C HIS A 590 10.80 21.26 25.92
N PRO A 591 10.28 21.21 24.67
CA PRO A 591 9.53 20.05 24.16
C PRO A 591 10.24 18.71 24.31
N HIS A 592 11.52 18.61 23.92
CA HIS A 592 12.31 17.37 24.08
C HIS A 592 12.49 16.93 25.54
N LEU A 593 12.50 17.83 26.52
CA LEU A 593 12.56 17.42 27.92
C LEU A 593 11.23 16.79 28.34
N LEU A 594 10.13 17.47 28.03
CA LEU A 594 8.78 16.98 28.33
C LEU A 594 8.49 15.64 27.62
N GLU A 595 8.95 15.47 26.39
CA GLU A 595 8.85 14.21 25.63
C GLU A 595 9.56 13.05 26.35
N SER A 596 10.81 13.23 26.77
CA SER A 596 11.52 12.18 27.54
C SER A 596 10.89 11.90 28.90
N GLN A 597 10.30 12.90 29.55
CA GLN A 597 9.61 12.70 30.82
C GLN A 597 8.29 11.92 30.62
N HIS A 598 7.54 12.15 29.54
CA HIS A 598 6.37 11.34 29.20
C HIS A 598 6.71 9.87 28.95
N GLU A 599 7.79 9.61 28.21
CA GLU A 599 8.24 8.24 27.97
C GLU A 599 8.68 7.55 29.25
N LEU A 600 9.37 8.27 30.14
CA LEU A 600 9.73 7.76 31.46
C LEU A 600 8.47 7.46 32.30
N ALA A 601 7.44 8.31 32.26
CA ALA A 601 6.17 8.06 32.94
C ALA A 601 5.46 6.82 32.36
N SER A 602 5.45 6.67 31.04
CA SER A 602 4.90 5.50 30.36
C SER A 602 5.64 4.21 30.75
N ALA A 603 6.97 4.27 30.83
CA ALA A 603 7.80 3.16 31.29
C ALA A 603 7.50 2.78 32.76
N TYR A 604 7.31 3.77 33.63
CA TYR A 604 6.89 3.54 35.02
C TYR A 604 5.52 2.88 35.10
N LEU A 605 4.53 3.34 34.33
CA LEU A 605 3.20 2.70 34.26
C LEU A 605 3.31 1.24 33.80
N ALA A 606 4.11 0.96 32.76
CA ALA A 606 4.30 -0.39 32.26
C ALA A 606 4.93 -1.35 33.29
N GLN A 607 5.80 -0.84 34.17
CA GLN A 607 6.38 -1.61 35.28
C GLN A 607 5.46 -1.67 36.51
N GLY A 608 4.35 -0.91 36.55
CA GLY A 608 3.44 -0.82 37.68
C GLY A 608 3.86 0.19 38.77
N GLN A 609 4.83 1.05 38.48
CA GLN A 609 5.28 2.17 39.34
C GLN A 609 4.36 3.38 39.12
N VAL A 610 3.09 3.22 39.48
CA VAL A 610 2.04 4.19 39.13
C VAL A 610 2.22 5.53 39.86
N GLU A 611 2.71 5.53 41.10
CA GLU A 611 2.92 6.77 41.88
C GLU A 611 4.01 7.65 41.26
N GLU A 612 5.12 7.05 40.82
CA GLU A 612 6.22 7.76 40.15
C GLU A 612 5.78 8.34 38.80
N ALA A 613 4.98 7.58 38.04
CA ALA A 613 4.40 8.06 36.79
C ALA A 613 3.46 9.25 37.00
N ILE A 614 2.56 9.17 38.00
CA ILE A 614 1.65 10.26 38.34
C ILE A 614 2.43 11.52 38.72
N SER A 615 3.42 11.40 39.61
CA SER A 615 4.20 12.56 40.03
C SER A 615 4.90 13.26 38.85
N LEU A 616 5.37 12.49 37.87
CA LEU A 616 6.02 13.04 36.69
C LEU A 616 5.01 13.71 35.72
N LEU A 617 3.86 13.06 35.48
CA LEU A 617 2.80 13.60 34.63
C LEU A 617 2.17 14.87 35.23
N GLU A 618 1.95 14.92 36.55
CA GLU A 618 1.51 16.13 37.26
C GLU A 618 2.50 17.29 37.08
N HIS A 619 3.80 17.00 37.15
CA HIS A 619 4.84 18.00 36.92
C HIS A 619 4.79 18.56 35.49
N ILE A 620 4.67 17.69 34.48
CA ILE A 620 4.57 18.09 33.08
C ILE A 620 3.31 18.93 32.83
N VAL A 621 2.15 18.47 33.31
CA VAL A 621 0.89 19.20 33.18
C VAL A 621 1.01 20.57 33.84
N SER A 622 1.59 20.68 35.05
CA SER A 622 1.78 21.97 35.73
C SER A 622 2.65 22.96 34.94
N ILE A 623 3.70 22.48 34.26
CA ILE A 623 4.52 23.32 33.37
C ILE A 623 3.68 23.78 32.18
N GLN A 624 3.00 22.86 31.51
CA GLN A 624 2.18 23.15 30.34
C GLN A 624 0.99 24.06 30.65
N GLU A 625 0.41 23.99 31.85
CA GLU A 625 -0.62 24.94 32.30
C GLU A 625 -0.12 26.38 32.39
N ARG A 626 1.17 26.57 32.68
CA ARG A 626 1.81 27.88 32.76
C ARG A 626 2.29 28.40 31.40
N THR A 627 2.60 27.52 30.46
CA THR A 627 3.28 27.88 29.20
C THR A 627 2.38 27.78 27.97
N LEU A 628 1.36 26.91 28.01
CA LEU A 628 0.46 26.63 26.90
C LEU A 628 -0.98 27.05 27.24
N VAL A 629 -1.70 27.53 26.23
CA VAL A 629 -3.14 27.80 26.33
C VAL A 629 -3.92 26.50 26.59
N GLU A 630 -5.13 26.60 27.15
CA GLU A 630 -5.92 25.42 27.54
C GLU A 630 -6.29 24.52 26.34
N GLU A 631 -6.39 25.08 25.14
CA GLU A 631 -6.73 24.37 23.92
C GLU A 631 -5.52 23.71 23.22
N HIS A 632 -4.30 23.86 23.75
CA HIS A 632 -3.11 23.34 23.07
C HIS A 632 -3.07 21.81 23.08
N SER A 633 -2.81 21.20 21.91
CA SER A 633 -2.80 19.74 21.73
C SER A 633 -1.91 19.02 22.73
N ASP A 634 -0.65 19.45 22.88
CA ASP A 634 0.30 18.81 23.79
C ASP A 634 -0.16 18.85 25.26
N ARG A 635 -0.85 19.92 25.67
CA ARG A 635 -1.41 20.02 27.03
C ARG A 635 -2.53 19.01 27.23
N LEU A 636 -3.43 18.89 26.26
CA LEU A 636 -4.54 17.94 26.32
C LEU A 636 -4.05 16.48 26.30
N VAL A 637 -2.98 16.18 25.56
CA VAL A 637 -2.36 14.84 25.55
C VAL A 637 -1.80 14.49 26.93
N SER A 638 -0.97 15.34 27.54
CA SER A 638 -0.41 15.07 28.86
C SER A 638 -1.48 14.94 29.95
N GLN A 639 -2.54 15.77 29.89
CA GLN A 639 -3.67 15.67 30.81
C GLN A 639 -4.45 14.35 30.62
N HIS A 640 -4.57 13.86 29.38
CA HIS A 640 -5.20 12.57 29.12
C HIS A 640 -4.36 11.40 29.63
N GLU A 641 -3.03 11.46 29.47
CA GLU A 641 -2.11 10.47 30.03
C GLU A 641 -2.13 10.48 31.57
N LEU A 642 -2.18 11.66 32.19
CA LEU A 642 -2.37 11.80 33.64
C LEU A 642 -3.69 11.18 34.09
N ALA A 643 -4.80 11.42 33.39
CA ALA A 643 -6.08 10.78 33.68
C ALA A 643 -5.98 9.25 33.59
N SER A 644 -5.28 8.72 32.58
CA SER A 644 -5.05 7.28 32.42
C SER A 644 -4.22 6.70 33.58
N ALA A 645 -3.22 7.43 34.07
CA ALA A 645 -2.43 7.06 35.23
C ALA A 645 -3.29 7.06 36.52
N TYR A 646 -4.14 8.06 36.71
CA TYR A 646 -5.10 8.10 37.84
C TYR A 646 -6.08 6.93 37.81
N VAL A 647 -6.59 6.54 36.63
CA VAL A 647 -7.43 5.32 36.48
C VAL A 647 -6.66 4.08 36.95
N ALA A 648 -5.41 3.93 36.51
CA ALA A 648 -4.59 2.78 36.89
C ALA A 648 -4.31 2.71 38.40
N HIS A 649 -4.25 3.87 39.08
CA HIS A 649 -4.09 3.95 40.53
C HIS A 649 -5.41 3.83 41.32
N GLY A 650 -6.56 3.97 40.65
CA GLY A 650 -7.89 4.01 41.29
C GLY A 650 -8.28 5.38 41.86
N GLN A 651 -7.66 6.46 41.38
CA GLN A 651 -8.00 7.86 41.73
C GLN A 651 -9.14 8.37 40.84
N VAL A 652 -10.35 7.97 41.22
CA VAL A 652 -11.57 8.12 40.43
C VAL A 652 -11.99 9.58 40.27
N GLU A 653 -12.01 10.33 41.38
CA GLU A 653 -12.54 11.70 41.40
C GLU A 653 -11.63 12.63 40.59
N GLU A 654 -10.31 12.47 40.72
CA GLU A 654 -9.30 13.20 39.97
C GLU A 654 -9.38 12.88 38.47
N THR A 655 -9.56 11.60 38.12
CA THR A 655 -9.78 11.17 36.73
C THR A 655 -11.01 11.85 36.11
N ILE A 656 -12.16 11.77 36.79
CA ILE A 656 -13.42 12.33 36.29
C ILE A 656 -13.29 13.84 36.09
N SER A 657 -12.77 14.54 37.09
CA SER A 657 -12.54 15.99 37.03
C SER A 657 -11.69 16.38 35.82
N LEU A 658 -10.60 15.65 35.57
CA LEU A 658 -9.69 15.93 34.47
C LEU A 658 -10.29 15.60 33.10
N LEU A 659 -10.98 14.46 32.96
CA LEU A 659 -11.65 14.08 31.71
C LEU A 659 -12.85 14.98 31.39
N GLU A 660 -13.61 15.43 32.39
CA GLU A 660 -14.67 16.45 32.22
C GLU A 660 -14.08 17.77 31.76
N HIS A 661 -12.94 18.19 32.32
CA HIS A 661 -12.23 19.39 31.89
C HIS A 661 -11.80 19.29 30.41
N ILE A 662 -11.13 18.20 30.01
CA ILE A 662 -10.74 17.93 28.61
C ILE A 662 -11.98 17.91 27.70
N GLY A 663 -13.05 17.23 28.13
CA GLY A 663 -14.32 17.14 27.41
C GLY A 663 -14.95 18.51 27.17
N SER A 664 -14.91 19.40 28.17
CA SER A 664 -15.43 20.77 28.07
C SER A 664 -14.63 21.64 27.10
N ILE A 665 -13.31 21.44 26.99
CA ILE A 665 -12.46 22.13 26.03
C ILE A 665 -12.77 21.63 24.63
N ASN A 666 -12.71 20.31 24.41
CA ASN A 666 -13.02 19.68 23.13
C ASN A 666 -14.44 20.02 22.63
N GLN A 667 -15.40 20.18 23.55
CA GLN A 667 -16.76 20.59 23.21
C GLN A 667 -16.83 22.02 22.63
N ARG A 668 -15.97 22.93 23.11
CA ARG A 668 -15.90 24.32 22.67
C ARG A 668 -15.06 24.50 21.40
N THR A 669 -14.03 23.68 21.20
CA THR A 669 -13.04 23.84 20.14
C THR A 669 -13.28 22.96 18.91
N LEU A 670 -13.82 21.76 19.09
CA LEU A 670 -13.98 20.77 18.04
C LEU A 670 -15.45 20.57 17.67
N VAL A 671 -15.72 20.33 16.38
CA VAL A 671 -17.04 19.92 15.90
C VAL A 671 -17.47 18.60 16.54
N GLU A 672 -18.78 18.36 16.60
CA GLU A 672 -19.37 17.23 17.30
C GLU A 672 -18.85 15.87 16.80
N GLU A 673 -18.55 15.77 15.50
CA GLU A 673 -18.06 14.57 14.83
C GLU A 673 -16.54 14.33 14.96
N HIS A 674 -15.80 15.23 15.61
CA HIS A 674 -14.33 15.14 15.62
C HIS A 674 -13.82 13.92 16.43
N PRO A 675 -12.88 13.11 15.89
CA PRO A 675 -12.40 11.89 16.55
C PRO A 675 -11.91 12.09 17.99
N HIS A 676 -11.08 13.12 18.25
CA HIS A 676 -10.58 13.40 19.61
C HIS A 676 -11.68 13.76 20.61
N ARG A 677 -12.75 14.44 20.16
CA ARG A 677 -13.89 14.76 21.03
C ARG A 677 -14.65 13.49 21.42
N LEU A 678 -14.93 12.62 20.44
CA LEU A 678 -15.58 11.34 20.67
C LEU A 678 -14.74 10.41 21.56
N ALA A 679 -13.42 10.37 21.36
CA ALA A 679 -12.51 9.59 22.18
C ALA A 679 -12.52 10.05 23.66
N SER A 680 -12.46 11.36 23.93
CA SER A 680 -12.53 11.87 25.30
C SER A 680 -13.87 11.56 25.99
N GLN A 681 -14.98 11.64 25.26
CA GLN A 681 -16.31 11.30 25.81
C GLN A 681 -16.45 9.79 26.06
N HIS A 682 -15.85 8.97 25.18
CA HIS A 682 -15.85 7.53 25.33
C HIS A 682 -15.07 7.09 26.57
N GLU A 683 -13.87 7.65 26.78
CA GLU A 683 -13.08 7.36 27.98
C GLU A 683 -13.77 7.84 29.26
N LEU A 684 -14.37 9.04 29.25
CA LEU A 684 -15.18 9.52 30.38
C LEU A 684 -16.34 8.57 30.70
N ALA A 685 -17.05 8.08 29.68
CA ALA A 685 -18.12 7.10 29.88
C ALA A 685 -17.62 5.78 30.45
N ARG A 686 -16.45 5.29 30.03
CA ARG A 686 -15.84 4.08 30.60
C ARG A 686 -15.52 4.26 32.08
N VAL A 687 -14.99 5.41 32.46
CA VAL A 687 -14.69 5.74 33.87
C VAL A 687 -15.98 5.83 34.68
N TYR A 688 -17.03 6.48 34.18
CA TYR A 688 -18.33 6.51 34.83
C TYR A 688 -18.93 5.10 35.05
N LEU A 689 -18.83 4.20 34.06
CA LEU A 689 -19.28 2.81 34.20
C LEU A 689 -18.50 2.04 35.25
N ALA A 690 -17.17 2.17 35.27
CA ALA A 690 -16.33 1.48 36.25
C ALA A 690 -16.66 1.87 37.70
N HIS A 691 -17.23 3.06 37.91
CA HIS A 691 -17.49 3.63 39.22
C HIS A 691 -18.98 3.79 39.55
N GLY A 692 -19.86 3.18 38.76
CA GLY A 692 -21.29 3.09 39.06
C GLY A 692 -22.13 4.32 38.73
N GLN A 693 -21.57 5.32 38.04
CA GLN A 693 -22.30 6.46 37.47
C GLN A 693 -22.91 6.08 36.11
N VAL A 694 -23.78 5.07 36.14
CA VAL A 694 -24.22 4.40 34.91
C VAL A 694 -25.10 5.30 34.03
N GLU A 695 -25.91 6.19 34.61
CA GLU A 695 -26.79 7.08 33.85
C GLU A 695 -26.00 8.15 33.07
N GLU A 696 -24.97 8.71 33.68
CA GLU A 696 -24.05 9.66 33.04
C GLU A 696 -23.31 8.99 31.87
N ALA A 697 -22.85 7.76 32.07
CA ALA A 697 -22.23 6.97 31.01
C ALA A 697 -23.21 6.67 29.85
N ILE A 698 -24.45 6.29 30.15
CA ILE A 698 -25.49 6.04 29.14
C ILE A 698 -25.72 7.30 28.29
N SER A 699 -25.87 8.47 28.92
CA SER A 699 -26.09 9.73 28.21
C SER A 699 -24.98 10.04 27.20
N LEU A 700 -23.71 9.87 27.61
CA LEU A 700 -22.55 10.06 26.73
C LEU A 700 -22.49 9.01 25.60
N LEU A 701 -22.73 7.73 25.92
CA LEU A 701 -22.66 6.65 24.95
C LEU A 701 -23.80 6.70 23.93
N GLU A 702 -25.02 7.08 24.34
CA GLU A 702 -26.14 7.33 23.41
C GLU A 702 -25.80 8.46 22.42
N HIS A 703 -25.15 9.52 22.90
CA HIS A 703 -24.67 10.62 22.05
C HIS A 703 -23.62 10.14 21.04
N ILE A 704 -22.60 9.39 21.49
CA ILE A 704 -21.54 8.83 20.62
C ILE A 704 -22.14 7.89 19.56
N VAL A 705 -23.04 6.98 19.97
CA VAL A 705 -23.69 6.03 19.06
C VAL A 705 -24.58 6.75 18.04
N SER A 706 -25.25 7.84 18.43
CA SER A 706 -26.04 8.68 17.51
C SER A 706 -25.16 9.37 16.46
N ILE A 707 -23.99 9.88 16.84
CA ILE A 707 -23.02 10.48 15.92
C ILE A 707 -22.47 9.40 14.97
N GLY A 708 -21.95 8.29 15.51
CA GLY A 708 -21.47 7.17 14.71
C GLY A 708 -22.55 6.59 13.78
N GLY A 709 -23.81 6.70 14.19
CA GLY A 709 -25.00 6.42 13.39
C GLY A 709 -25.08 7.17 12.07
N ARG A 710 -24.70 8.46 12.10
CA ARG A 710 -24.75 9.41 10.99
C ARG A 710 -23.47 9.45 10.16
N THR A 711 -22.32 9.16 10.78
CA THR A 711 -20.99 9.39 10.18
C THR A 711 -20.29 8.11 9.70
N LEU A 712 -20.59 6.95 10.31
CA LEU A 712 -19.90 5.69 10.04
C LEU A 712 -20.89 4.64 9.51
N SER A 713 -20.43 3.75 8.63
CA SER A 713 -21.23 2.61 8.15
C SER A 713 -21.59 1.66 9.31
N GLU A 714 -22.66 0.87 9.16
CA GLU A 714 -23.16 0.00 10.24
C GLU A 714 -22.13 -1.06 10.70
N ASP A 715 -21.21 -1.46 9.82
CA ASP A 715 -20.14 -2.44 10.06
C ASP A 715 -18.83 -1.83 10.57
N HIS A 716 -18.73 -0.52 10.71
CA HIS A 716 -17.49 0.15 11.11
C HIS A 716 -17.07 -0.26 12.54
N PRO A 717 -15.82 -0.69 12.79
CA PRO A 717 -15.37 -1.17 14.10
C PRO A 717 -15.65 -0.20 15.27
N ASN A 718 -15.35 1.10 15.10
CA ASN A 718 -15.60 2.11 16.13
C ASN A 718 -17.10 2.30 16.45
N ARG A 719 -17.99 2.11 15.46
CA ARG A 719 -19.44 2.18 15.67
C ARG A 719 -19.92 0.96 16.45
N LEU A 720 -19.44 -0.24 16.11
CA LEU A 720 -19.77 -1.46 16.82
C LEU A 720 -19.22 -1.45 18.26
N SER A 721 -18.00 -0.92 18.46
CA SER A 721 -17.38 -0.76 19.78
C SER A 721 -18.19 0.17 20.69
N SER A 722 -18.58 1.35 20.20
CA SER A 722 -19.43 2.29 20.96
C SER A 722 -20.82 1.72 21.28
N GLN A 723 -21.42 0.97 20.36
CA GLN A 723 -22.68 0.25 20.62
C GLN A 723 -22.52 -0.87 21.66
N HIS A 724 -21.39 -1.57 21.64
CA HIS A 724 -21.10 -2.60 22.63
C HIS A 724 -20.95 -2.01 24.03
N GLU A 725 -20.24 -0.89 24.16
CA GLU A 725 -20.09 -0.16 25.42
C GLU A 725 -21.43 0.40 25.92
N LEU A 726 -22.29 0.91 25.01
CA LEU A 726 -23.66 1.32 25.37
C LEU A 726 -24.51 0.14 25.85
N ALA A 727 -24.40 -1.03 25.23
CA ALA A 727 -25.12 -2.22 25.68
C ALA A 727 -24.67 -2.66 27.07
N ARG A 728 -23.36 -2.60 27.36
CA ARG A 728 -22.82 -2.86 28.70
C ARG A 728 -23.40 -1.88 29.72
N ALA A 729 -23.48 -0.60 29.36
CA ALA A 729 -24.07 0.44 30.20
C ALA A 729 -25.56 0.18 30.50
N TYR A 730 -26.37 -0.11 29.46
CA TYR A 730 -27.78 -0.48 29.64
C TYR A 730 -27.96 -1.71 30.52
N TYR A 731 -27.10 -2.71 30.36
CA TYR A 731 -27.15 -3.92 31.18
C TYR A 731 -26.88 -3.62 32.66
N GLN A 732 -25.84 -2.83 32.96
CA GLN A 732 -25.52 -2.42 34.34
C GLN A 732 -26.65 -1.57 34.97
N ASN A 733 -27.38 -0.79 34.17
CA ASN A 733 -28.54 -0.02 34.63
C ASN A 733 -29.83 -0.85 34.74
N GLY A 734 -29.80 -2.16 34.47
CA GLY A 734 -30.98 -3.02 34.48
C GLY A 734 -31.89 -2.88 33.25
N ARG A 735 -31.54 -2.06 32.25
CA ARG A 735 -32.22 -1.92 30.94
C ARG A 735 -31.88 -3.09 30.02
N THR A 736 -32.13 -4.28 30.52
CA THR A 736 -31.68 -5.57 29.95
C THR A 736 -32.19 -5.81 28.53
N GLN A 737 -33.44 -5.46 28.24
CA GLN A 737 -34.02 -5.64 26.90
C GLN A 737 -33.32 -4.76 25.85
N GLU A 738 -32.93 -3.55 26.23
CA GLU A 738 -32.26 -2.62 25.33
C GLU A 738 -30.83 -3.07 25.06
N ALA A 739 -30.11 -3.50 26.09
CA ALA A 739 -28.79 -4.12 25.97
C ALA A 739 -28.81 -5.32 25.02
N LEU A 740 -29.72 -6.28 25.24
CA LEU A 740 -29.85 -7.46 24.38
C LEU A 740 -30.24 -7.10 22.95
N SER A 741 -31.11 -6.11 22.75
CA SER A 741 -31.50 -5.66 21.40
C SER A 741 -30.31 -5.11 20.61
N LEU A 742 -29.45 -4.33 21.28
CA LEU A 742 -28.28 -3.71 20.69
C LEU A 742 -27.18 -4.76 20.43
N GLU A 743 -26.93 -5.65 21.38
CA GLU A 743 -25.97 -6.75 21.22
C GLU A 743 -26.37 -7.73 20.11
N ARG A 744 -27.66 -8.08 20.00
CA ARG A 744 -28.15 -8.91 18.88
C ARG A 744 -27.89 -8.23 17.54
N LYS A 745 -28.08 -6.92 17.45
CA LYS A 745 -27.78 -6.15 16.24
C LYS A 745 -26.27 -6.16 15.93
N VAL A 746 -25.41 -5.92 16.92
CA VAL A 746 -23.94 -5.96 16.77
C VAL A 746 -23.47 -7.34 16.32
N VAL A 747 -23.90 -8.41 17.00
CA VAL A 747 -23.54 -9.79 16.65
C VAL A 747 -24.07 -10.18 15.27
N GLN A 748 -25.27 -9.73 14.89
CA GLN A 748 -25.82 -9.98 13.56
C GLN A 748 -24.99 -9.31 12.45
N ILE A 749 -24.56 -8.06 12.66
CA ILE A 749 -23.70 -7.34 11.71
C ILE A 749 -22.33 -8.02 11.63
N GLN A 750 -21.70 -8.30 12.78
CA GLN A 750 -20.43 -9.03 12.84
C GLN A 750 -20.54 -10.43 12.23
N ALA A 751 -21.68 -11.11 12.34
CA ALA A 751 -21.86 -12.43 11.74
C ALA A 751 -21.95 -12.39 10.21
N GLN A 752 -22.30 -11.23 9.63
CA GLN A 752 -22.33 -10.99 8.19
C GLN A 752 -20.97 -10.54 7.63
N THR A 753 -20.12 -9.91 8.46
CA THR A 753 -18.86 -9.30 8.02
C THR A 753 -17.61 -10.02 8.50
N LEU A 754 -17.66 -10.69 9.66
CA LEU A 754 -16.53 -11.37 10.30
C LEU A 754 -16.72 -12.89 10.29
N SER A 755 -15.61 -13.61 10.12
CA SER A 755 -15.57 -15.07 10.23
C SER A 755 -16.01 -15.53 11.62
N LYS A 756 -16.43 -16.80 11.74
CA LYS A 756 -16.96 -17.34 13.00
C LYS A 756 -15.92 -17.36 14.13
N ASP A 757 -14.65 -17.45 13.77
CA ASP A 757 -13.48 -17.50 14.66
C ASP A 757 -12.88 -16.12 14.97
N HIS A 758 -13.44 -15.04 14.41
CA HIS A 758 -12.92 -13.71 14.64
C HIS A 758 -13.00 -13.31 16.13
N PRO A 759 -11.90 -12.80 16.74
CA PRO A 759 -11.85 -12.47 18.17
C PRO A 759 -12.97 -11.53 18.63
N ASP A 760 -13.22 -10.44 17.90
CA ASP A 760 -14.25 -9.45 18.25
C ASP A 760 -15.66 -10.02 18.20
N ARG A 761 -15.95 -10.87 17.21
CA ARG A 761 -17.24 -11.55 17.10
C ARG A 761 -17.44 -12.51 18.26
N LEU A 762 -16.43 -13.32 18.58
CA LEU A 762 -16.48 -14.25 19.71
C LEU A 762 -16.58 -13.50 21.05
N LYS A 763 -15.98 -12.32 21.17
CA LYS A 763 -16.12 -11.45 22.35
C LYS A 763 -17.55 -10.93 22.48
N SER A 764 -18.16 -10.44 21.40
CA SER A 764 -19.56 -10.01 21.42
C SER A 764 -20.54 -11.18 21.64
N GLU A 765 -20.31 -12.35 21.04
CA GLU A 765 -21.09 -13.58 21.27
C GLU A 765 -20.96 -14.08 22.72
N HIS A 766 -19.77 -14.00 23.32
CA HIS A 766 -19.55 -14.29 24.73
C HIS A 766 -20.37 -13.34 25.63
N ASN A 767 -20.29 -12.03 25.36
CA ASN A 767 -20.95 -11.02 26.18
C ASN A 767 -22.48 -11.17 26.13
N ILE A 768 -23.06 -11.31 24.93
CA ILE A 768 -24.51 -11.56 24.82
C ILE A 768 -24.92 -12.91 25.44
N ALA A 769 -24.08 -13.96 25.36
CA ALA A 769 -24.37 -15.25 26.01
C ALA A 769 -24.48 -15.12 27.54
N THR A 770 -23.55 -14.38 28.16
CA THR A 770 -23.60 -14.11 29.61
C THR A 770 -24.80 -13.24 29.99
N HIS A 771 -25.14 -12.23 29.19
CA HIS A 771 -26.32 -11.40 29.43
C HIS A 771 -27.62 -12.18 29.26
N LEU A 772 -27.75 -13.03 28.22
CA LEU A 772 -28.91 -13.91 28.01
C LEU A 772 -29.12 -14.86 29.19
N TRP A 773 -28.04 -15.48 29.67
CA TRP A 773 -28.05 -16.36 30.84
C TRP A 773 -28.65 -15.67 32.06
N ARG A 774 -28.07 -14.52 32.44
CA ARG A 774 -28.50 -13.74 33.60
C ARG A 774 -29.90 -13.14 33.45
N SER A 775 -30.40 -13.02 32.22
CA SER A 775 -31.74 -12.52 31.91
C SER A 775 -32.80 -13.64 31.88
N GLY A 776 -32.48 -14.85 32.33
CA GLY A 776 -33.39 -16.00 32.36
C GLY A 776 -33.53 -16.76 31.05
N HIS A 777 -32.83 -16.36 29.97
CA HIS A 777 -32.80 -17.09 28.69
C HIS A 777 -31.69 -18.16 28.74
N THR A 778 -31.75 -19.02 29.77
CA THR A 778 -30.67 -19.92 30.18
C THR A 778 -30.26 -20.91 29.08
N HIS A 779 -31.22 -21.47 28.35
CA HIS A 779 -30.94 -22.39 27.24
C HIS A 779 -30.22 -21.70 26.07
N GLU A 780 -30.68 -20.52 25.66
CA GLU A 780 -30.09 -19.77 24.54
C GLU A 780 -28.68 -19.26 24.89
N GLY A 781 -28.52 -18.70 26.10
CA GLY A 781 -27.22 -18.23 26.60
C GLY A 781 -26.19 -19.36 26.69
N ARG A 782 -26.59 -20.54 27.19
CA ARG A 782 -25.71 -21.71 27.26
C ARG A 782 -25.31 -22.21 25.88
N GLN A 783 -26.25 -22.39 24.95
CA GLN A 783 -25.94 -22.86 23.60
C GLN A 783 -24.95 -21.95 22.89
N LEU A 784 -25.12 -20.63 23.05
CA LEU A 784 -24.20 -19.66 22.48
C LEU A 784 -22.83 -19.70 23.15
N MET A 785 -22.77 -19.86 24.49
CA MET A 785 -21.50 -20.04 25.19
C MET A 785 -20.78 -21.34 24.79
N GLU A 786 -21.51 -22.43 24.57
CA GLU A 786 -20.97 -23.70 24.05
C GLU A 786 -20.36 -23.52 22.65
N HIS A 787 -21.03 -22.77 21.78
CA HIS A 787 -20.48 -22.39 20.47
C HIS A 787 -19.19 -21.58 20.61
N VAL A 788 -19.18 -20.53 21.44
CA VAL A 788 -18.00 -19.68 21.66
C VAL A 788 -16.80 -20.50 22.18
N VAL A 789 -17.02 -21.38 23.16
CA VAL A 789 -15.96 -22.25 23.70
C VAL A 789 -15.44 -23.20 22.63
N MET A 790 -16.32 -23.86 21.86
CA MET A 790 -15.92 -24.78 20.79
C MET A 790 -15.02 -24.07 19.76
N VAL A 791 -15.43 -22.87 19.32
CA VAL A 791 -14.65 -22.12 18.33
C VAL A 791 -13.34 -21.65 18.92
N ARG A 792 -13.34 -21.04 20.12
CA ARG A 792 -12.11 -20.59 20.80
C ARG A 792 -11.11 -21.73 21.02
N GLN A 793 -11.56 -22.95 21.37
CA GLN A 793 -10.70 -24.12 21.50
C GLN A 793 -10.01 -24.55 20.20
N SER A 794 -10.61 -24.25 19.04
CA SER A 794 -10.04 -24.64 17.74
C SER A 794 -8.94 -23.70 17.23
N VAL A 795 -8.89 -22.46 17.74
CA VAL A 795 -7.97 -21.39 17.28
C VAL A 795 -6.99 -20.93 18.35
N LEU A 796 -7.36 -21.00 19.63
CA LEU A 796 -6.55 -20.49 20.74
C LEU A 796 -5.84 -21.63 21.48
N ASN A 797 -4.69 -21.33 22.08
CA ASN A 797 -4.00 -22.27 22.94
C ASN A 797 -4.80 -22.54 24.24
N GLU A 798 -4.56 -23.68 24.89
CA GLU A 798 -5.32 -24.11 26.07
C GLU A 798 -5.25 -23.12 27.25
N ASN A 799 -4.21 -22.29 27.30
CA ASN A 799 -3.98 -21.31 28.37
C ASN A 799 -4.43 -19.88 28.00
N HIS A 800 -5.09 -19.68 26.86
CA HIS A 800 -5.47 -18.34 26.43
C HIS A 800 -6.53 -17.76 27.39
N PRO A 801 -6.35 -16.54 27.94
CA PRO A 801 -7.27 -15.97 28.94
C PRO A 801 -8.74 -15.98 28.52
N ASP A 802 -9.04 -15.61 27.28
CA ASP A 802 -10.42 -15.60 26.76
C ASP A 802 -11.06 -16.99 26.66
N LEU A 803 -10.26 -18.02 26.37
CA LEU A 803 -10.74 -19.39 26.30
C LEU A 803 -11.06 -19.90 27.71
N VAL A 804 -10.13 -19.69 28.66
CA VAL A 804 -10.31 -20.05 30.06
C VAL A 804 -11.55 -19.37 30.64
N ASN A 805 -11.69 -18.04 30.44
CA ASN A 805 -12.85 -17.29 30.90
C ASN A 805 -14.18 -17.85 30.34
N SER A 806 -14.23 -18.23 29.06
CA SER A 806 -15.44 -18.81 28.45
C SER A 806 -15.77 -20.19 29.01
N GLN A 807 -14.75 -21.00 29.29
CA GLN A 807 -14.91 -22.32 29.88
C GLN A 807 -15.41 -22.23 31.32
N ASP A 808 -14.87 -21.28 32.10
CA ASP A 808 -15.31 -21.02 33.47
C ASP A 808 -16.79 -20.59 33.50
N TRP A 809 -17.18 -19.68 32.60
CA TRP A 809 -18.58 -19.30 32.43
C TRP A 809 -19.47 -20.48 32.03
N LEU A 810 -19.06 -21.27 31.04
CA LEU A 810 -19.83 -22.44 30.62
C LEU A 810 -19.97 -23.48 31.73
N LYS A 811 -18.93 -23.67 32.55
CA LYS A 811 -18.96 -24.54 33.71
C LYS A 811 -19.96 -24.03 34.75
N LEU A 812 -19.90 -22.74 35.09
CA LEU A 812 -20.85 -22.09 35.99
C LEU A 812 -22.30 -22.31 35.52
N MET A 813 -22.57 -22.07 34.23
CA MET A 813 -23.90 -22.27 33.64
C MET A 813 -24.39 -23.73 33.74
N ARG A 814 -23.48 -24.71 33.62
CA ARG A 814 -23.82 -26.14 33.74
C ARG A 814 -24.10 -26.54 35.19
N ASP A 815 -23.27 -26.07 36.11
CA ASP A 815 -23.39 -26.38 37.54
C ASP A 815 -24.70 -25.79 38.11
N GLU A 816 -25.10 -24.59 37.68
CA GLU A 816 -26.37 -23.95 38.05
C GLU A 816 -27.60 -24.72 37.51
N MET A 817 -27.59 -25.22 36.27
CA MET A 817 -28.71 -26.03 35.74
C MET A 817 -28.87 -27.36 36.48
N GLN A 818 -27.76 -28.04 36.79
CA GLN A 818 -27.79 -29.32 37.51
C GLN A 818 -28.34 -29.14 38.94
N TRP A 819 -28.07 -27.99 39.56
CA TRP A 819 -28.67 -27.62 40.83
C TRP A 819 -30.18 -27.38 40.73
N SER A 820 -30.65 -26.62 39.73
CA SER A 820 -32.09 -26.36 39.55
C SER A 820 -32.89 -27.63 39.23
N GLU A 821 -32.36 -28.51 38.37
CA GLU A 821 -33.01 -29.79 38.04
C GLU A 821 -33.05 -30.74 39.28
N GLY A 822 -32.00 -30.73 40.10
CA GLY A 822 -31.93 -31.53 41.33
C GLY A 822 -32.75 -31.01 42.52
N GLU A 823 -33.14 -29.73 42.52
CA GLU A 823 -34.11 -29.18 43.48
C GLU A 823 -35.55 -29.46 43.06
N GLU A 824 -35.87 -29.36 41.76
CA GLU A 824 -37.19 -29.74 41.23
C GLU A 824 -37.49 -31.24 41.45
N GLU A 825 -36.52 -32.15 41.27
CA GLU A 825 -36.71 -33.57 41.58
C GLU A 825 -36.95 -33.84 43.07
N LYS A 826 -36.35 -33.05 43.98
CA LYS A 826 -36.57 -33.17 45.44
C LYS A 826 -37.91 -32.61 45.89
N GLU A 827 -38.42 -31.56 45.24
CA GLU A 827 -39.79 -31.07 45.48
C GLU A 827 -40.85 -32.08 44.99
N ILE A 828 -40.61 -32.73 43.85
CA ILE A 828 -41.52 -33.76 43.30
C ILE A 828 -41.55 -35.02 44.18
N ASP A 829 -40.39 -35.47 44.69
CA ASP A 829 -40.34 -36.63 45.62
C ASP A 829 -40.93 -36.29 47.00
N GLY A 830 -40.83 -35.04 47.47
CA GLY A 830 -41.45 -34.56 48.71
C GLY A 830 -42.99 -34.51 48.66
N GLU A 831 -43.58 -34.24 47.49
CA GLU A 831 -45.03 -34.29 47.29
C GLU A 831 -45.58 -35.73 47.17
N GLN A 832 -44.76 -36.71 46.74
CA GLN A 832 -45.19 -38.12 46.66
C GLN A 832 -45.13 -38.88 48.01
N GLU A 833 -44.37 -38.40 49.00
CA GLU A 833 -44.34 -38.98 50.35
C GLU A 833 -45.48 -38.49 51.28
N THR A 834 -46.37 -37.60 50.82
CA THR A 834 -47.49 -37.06 51.62
C THR A 834 -48.91 -37.45 51.14
N THR A 835 -49.03 -38.46 50.27
CA THR A 835 -50.30 -39.14 49.94
C THR A 835 -50.27 -40.60 50.37
#